data_AF-A0A523SNN2-F1
#
_entry.id   AF-A0A523SNN2-F1
#
_cell.length_a   1.000
_cell.length_b   1.000
_cell.length_c   1.000
_cell.angle_alpha   90.00
_cell.angle_beta   90.00
_cell.angle_gamma   90.00
#
_symmetry.space_group_name_H-M   'P 1'
#
loop_
_entity.id
_entity.type
_entity.pdbx_description
1 polymer ?
#
loop_
_entity_poly.entity_id
_entity_poly.type
_entity_poly.pdbx_seq_one_letter_code
_entity_poly.pdbx_strand_id
1 'polypeptide(L)'
;MFQGRKARMMKGRLISFVLLFLLFGMSGSEKSTSSELSADAMVELTGYLETISQGWDQTAVDSANAILSNASYDFDAWEDFFSEYFSNNSFTDDLRSYLGYPVFWWFSYEAHYNLQEGLINPLINNTEGIIKTYEGNLSDSLSSDTNLLQTLMNSLRFLNDMVRPFAVINETSKNRIFNFYKGLVNTYPNFLKKEVTFNVGSEPYLATVRAQVYANLRDTLPLTLEIKSETAQTINLTQLHLNTWNDFSVLVCDNNGFDIKQLDVIYDTLKEIPLNLHNLGIVTQNDLLGNTGEKYQWLAVESGINIFDIKVGSITENGFPNDVTPKYSDVFSIVLIHEINHVVDAWWISNSNTLDNRKMDLIEAAGNISMNYLRSMFTDDFFTMYPQEFFASISNQWFSDTLHTLELGLTRFSNGYTEPINQFLFFADIYSAGGNQTLFYTLDVEGNITKTIIPLTRDANGHINSLYFNRTRYCFTLDQQGNVLGFNSTPCSVSSIESKLVDAPVDKVYFLYADPVFMTRPEAAYDMISGGIVYGLCANIQHQGFNTTKDWLLDTGAINATTIRNATIAMFGGTFPHASVRFYVEDAELTPIKEGWNSTHFWFENRTGNRVASLSWATVAAGHEDFFVIEVFTECNNTFLFIYGVDWRGTWAGGIYFKEVMVENLSDYEKQYYIYHWVDDSDQDSIPQSPEITMTSSG
;
A
#
# COMPACT_ATOMS: atom_id res chain seq x y z
N MET A 1 -12.10 -22.86 3.07
CA MET A 1 -13.19 -23.37 2.21
C MET A 1 -14.31 -23.95 3.09
N PHE A 2 -15.21 -23.06 3.55
CA PHE A 2 -16.59 -23.23 4.08
C PHE A 2 -16.82 -22.20 5.20
N GLN A 3 -17.22 -20.98 4.82
CA GLN A 3 -18.30 -20.22 5.47
C GLN A 3 -18.68 -19.02 4.57
N GLY A 4 -19.08 -19.35 3.34
CA GLY A 4 -19.99 -18.50 2.59
C GLY A 4 -21.42 -18.92 2.91
N ARG A 5 -22.06 -18.28 3.89
CA ARG A 5 -23.51 -18.03 3.94
C ARG A 5 -23.95 -17.26 5.19
N LYS A 6 -24.38 -16.04 4.93
CA LYS A 6 -25.44 -15.27 5.61
C LYS A 6 -25.13 -14.64 6.99
N ALA A 7 -24.46 -13.50 6.94
CA ALA A 7 -24.83 -12.33 7.74
C ALA A 7 -25.09 -11.15 6.80
N ARG A 8 -26.17 -11.24 6.00
CA ARG A 8 -26.70 -10.14 5.20
C ARG A 8 -28.05 -9.74 5.79
N MET A 9 -28.03 -8.99 6.90
CA MET A 9 -29.14 -8.16 7.34
C MET A 9 -28.63 -7.08 8.31
N MET A 10 -29.04 -5.83 8.04
CA MET A 10 -28.75 -4.59 8.77
C MET A 10 -27.38 -3.91 8.55
N LYS A 11 -27.05 -3.62 7.28
CA LYS A 11 -26.35 -2.36 6.94
C LYS A 11 -27.37 -1.42 6.30
N GLY A 12 -27.90 -0.50 7.11
CA GLY A 12 -28.92 0.44 6.66
C GLY A 12 -29.37 1.36 7.78
N ARG A 13 -28.47 2.21 8.26
CA ARG A 13 -28.64 3.50 8.97
C ARG A 13 -27.56 3.68 10.04
N LEU A 14 -26.44 4.26 9.65
CA LEU A 14 -25.52 4.87 10.60
C LEU A 14 -24.93 6.15 9.98
N ILE A 15 -25.79 7.14 9.71
CA ILE A 15 -25.37 8.53 9.52
C ILE A 15 -26.41 9.40 10.24
N SER A 16 -25.91 10.28 11.11
CA SER A 16 -26.59 11.31 11.90
C SER A 16 -27.19 10.90 13.25
N PHE A 17 -26.35 10.79 14.28
CA PHE A 17 -26.71 11.19 15.65
C PHE A 17 -25.45 11.63 16.43
N VAL A 18 -24.95 12.83 16.11
CA VAL A 18 -24.08 13.62 17.00
C VAL A 18 -24.65 15.04 16.99
N LEU A 19 -24.79 15.65 18.17
CA LEU A 19 -25.45 16.93 18.51
C LEU A 19 -26.98 16.88 18.72
N LEU A 20 -27.42 16.43 19.91
CA LEU A 20 -28.30 17.24 20.80
C LEU A 20 -28.49 16.56 22.17
N PHE A 21 -27.60 16.79 23.14
CA PHE A 21 -27.92 16.62 24.56
C PHE A 21 -27.18 17.68 25.39
N LEU A 22 -27.74 18.88 25.40
CA LEU A 22 -27.53 19.89 26.43
C LEU A 22 -28.92 20.27 26.94
N LEU A 23 -29.05 20.23 28.28
CA LEU A 23 -30.21 20.64 29.08
C LEU A 23 -31.42 19.69 29.14
N PHE A 24 -31.35 18.69 30.02
CA PHE A 24 -32.48 18.39 30.91
C PHE A 24 -31.97 18.21 32.34
N GLY A 25 -32.63 18.89 33.26
CA GLY A 25 -32.22 19.04 34.65
C GLY A 25 -32.24 17.72 35.41
N MET A 26 -31.19 17.53 36.21
CA MET A 26 -31.13 16.52 37.25
C MET A 26 -32.17 16.83 38.33
N SER A 27 -33.33 16.19 38.26
CA SER A 27 -34.11 15.88 39.46
C SER A 27 -33.56 14.58 40.02
N GLY A 28 -32.89 14.65 41.17
CA GLY A 28 -32.41 13.47 41.89
C GLY A 28 -33.59 12.59 42.30
N SER A 29 -33.77 11.47 41.61
CA SER A 29 -34.50 10.33 42.15
C SER A 29 -33.52 9.51 42.97
N GLU A 30 -33.83 9.32 44.25
CA GLU A 30 -33.10 8.43 45.15
C GLU A 30 -32.90 7.05 44.49
N LYS A 31 -31.63 6.64 44.38
CA LYS A 31 -31.21 5.33 43.85
C LYS A 31 -31.78 4.26 44.78
N SER A 32 -32.84 3.61 44.33
CA SER A 32 -33.54 2.53 45.03
C SER A 32 -32.59 1.36 45.32
N THR A 33 -32.56 0.96 46.58
CA THR A 33 -31.81 -0.16 47.16
C THR A 33 -32.24 -1.51 46.58
N SER A 34 -31.49 -2.03 45.61
CA SER A 34 -30.62 -3.22 45.77
C SER A 34 -29.88 -3.45 44.43
N SER A 35 -28.58 -3.20 44.42
CA SER A 35 -27.70 -3.45 43.27
C SER A 35 -27.44 -4.94 43.03
N GLU A 36 -27.72 -5.79 44.02
CA GLU A 36 -27.43 -7.23 44.03
C GLU A 36 -28.43 -8.03 43.18
N LEU A 37 -27.96 -9.11 42.54
CA LEU A 37 -28.82 -10.15 41.97
C LEU A 37 -29.59 -10.84 43.10
N SER A 38 -30.89 -11.12 42.91
CA SER A 38 -31.63 -11.93 43.88
C SER A 38 -31.11 -13.37 43.87
N ALA A 39 -31.18 -14.06 45.02
CA ALA A 39 -30.77 -15.46 45.12
C ALA A 39 -31.51 -16.36 44.10
N ASP A 40 -32.81 -16.10 43.86
CA ASP A 40 -33.59 -16.81 42.85
C ASP A 40 -33.04 -16.55 41.43
N ALA A 41 -32.70 -15.30 41.09
CA ALA A 41 -32.13 -14.96 39.79
C ALA A 41 -30.75 -15.60 39.58
N MET A 42 -29.93 -15.70 40.63
CA MET A 42 -28.62 -16.39 40.56
C MET A 42 -28.78 -17.88 40.27
N VAL A 43 -29.71 -18.55 40.97
CA VAL A 43 -29.99 -19.99 40.77
C VAL A 43 -30.55 -20.25 39.37
N GLU A 44 -31.52 -19.45 38.94
CA GLU A 44 -32.11 -19.57 37.60
C GLU A 44 -31.06 -19.34 36.51
N LEU A 45 -30.30 -18.23 36.60
CA LEU A 45 -29.28 -17.90 35.62
C LEU A 45 -28.20 -18.98 35.56
N THR A 46 -27.76 -19.53 36.70
CA THR A 46 -26.82 -20.66 36.74
C THR A 46 -27.33 -21.84 35.94
N GLY A 47 -28.59 -22.26 36.16
CA GLY A 47 -29.19 -23.38 35.43
C GLY A 47 -29.31 -23.13 33.92
N TYR A 48 -29.61 -21.90 33.51
CA TYR A 48 -29.65 -21.53 32.08
C TYR A 48 -28.24 -21.56 31.46
N LEU A 49 -27.23 -20.99 32.12
CA LEU A 49 -25.87 -20.99 31.60
C LEU A 49 -25.25 -22.40 31.58
N GLU A 50 -25.54 -23.25 32.57
CA GLU A 50 -25.17 -24.66 32.55
C GLU A 50 -25.78 -25.40 31.35
N THR A 51 -27.06 -25.12 31.03
CA THR A 51 -27.71 -25.68 29.84
C THR A 51 -27.02 -25.22 28.55
N ILE A 52 -26.76 -23.92 28.43
CA ILE A 52 -26.10 -23.32 27.25
C ILE A 52 -24.66 -23.82 27.10
N SER A 53 -23.98 -24.10 28.22
CA SER A 53 -22.59 -24.60 28.20
C SER A 53 -22.43 -25.96 27.51
N GLN A 54 -23.53 -26.70 27.35
CA GLN A 54 -23.59 -28.01 26.69
C GLN A 54 -24.04 -27.92 25.22
N GLY A 55 -24.38 -26.73 24.73
CA GLY A 55 -24.89 -26.49 23.39
C GLY A 55 -25.99 -25.43 23.36
N TRP A 56 -26.28 -24.91 22.17
CA TRP A 56 -27.29 -23.87 21.99
C TRP A 56 -28.71 -24.38 22.34
N ASP A 57 -29.30 -23.83 23.41
CA ASP A 57 -30.72 -24.01 23.76
C ASP A 57 -31.44 -22.65 23.74
N GLN A 58 -32.38 -22.48 22.81
CA GLN A 58 -33.06 -21.19 22.62
C GLN A 58 -33.89 -20.77 23.85
N THR A 59 -34.47 -21.73 24.58
CA THR A 59 -35.31 -21.41 25.75
C THR A 59 -34.44 -20.92 26.89
N ALA A 60 -33.31 -21.58 27.15
CA ALA A 60 -32.33 -21.13 28.12
C ALA A 60 -31.72 -19.78 27.74
N VAL A 61 -31.43 -19.54 26.45
CA VAL A 61 -30.96 -18.25 25.93
C VAL A 61 -31.96 -17.13 26.20
N ASP A 62 -33.23 -17.33 25.87
CA ASP A 62 -34.28 -16.32 26.06
C ASP A 62 -34.45 -15.99 27.55
N SER A 63 -34.44 -17.01 28.42
CA SER A 63 -34.55 -16.83 29.87
C SER A 63 -33.32 -16.16 30.48
N ALA A 64 -32.10 -16.56 30.09
CA ALA A 64 -30.88 -15.91 30.54
C ALA A 64 -30.82 -14.44 30.10
N ASN A 65 -31.23 -14.14 28.86
CA ASN A 65 -31.30 -12.77 28.36
C ASN A 65 -32.27 -11.89 29.18
N ALA A 66 -33.37 -12.44 29.68
CA ALA A 66 -34.31 -11.70 30.54
C ALA A 66 -33.66 -11.24 31.85
N ILE A 67 -32.66 -11.96 32.36
CA ILE A 67 -31.91 -11.61 33.57
C ILE A 67 -30.73 -10.69 33.21
N LEU A 68 -29.91 -11.08 32.22
CA LEU A 68 -28.69 -10.36 31.81
C LEU A 68 -28.97 -8.97 31.23
N SER A 69 -30.14 -8.75 30.63
CA SER A 69 -30.52 -7.44 30.09
C SER A 69 -30.91 -6.40 31.16
N ASN A 70 -31.02 -6.80 32.42
CA ASN A 70 -31.45 -5.90 33.48
C ASN A 70 -30.32 -4.94 33.92
N ALA A 71 -30.36 -3.72 33.38
CA ALA A 71 -29.41 -2.66 33.70
C ALA A 71 -29.46 -2.14 35.16
N SER A 72 -30.41 -2.60 35.99
CA SER A 72 -30.43 -2.24 37.41
C SER A 72 -29.35 -2.96 38.24
N TYR A 73 -28.86 -4.10 37.78
CA TYR A 73 -27.71 -4.80 38.39
C TYR A 73 -26.42 -4.11 37.94
N ASP A 74 -25.62 -3.66 38.90
CA ASP A 74 -24.33 -3.05 38.61
C ASP A 74 -23.25 -4.11 38.37
N PHE A 75 -22.04 -3.66 38.03
CA PHE A 75 -20.95 -4.56 37.70
C PHE A 75 -20.47 -5.39 38.91
N ASP A 76 -20.64 -4.91 40.15
CA ASP A 76 -20.27 -5.66 41.35
C ASP A 76 -21.15 -6.91 41.49
N ALA A 77 -22.47 -6.77 41.26
CA ALA A 77 -23.39 -7.91 41.27
C ALA A 77 -23.08 -8.95 40.19
N TRP A 78 -22.65 -8.50 39.00
CA TRP A 78 -22.21 -9.42 37.95
C TRP A 78 -20.86 -10.06 38.27
N GLU A 79 -19.92 -9.33 38.88
CA GLU A 79 -18.64 -9.86 39.33
C GLU A 79 -18.82 -10.96 40.37
N ASP A 80 -19.68 -10.75 41.37
CA ASP A 80 -19.99 -11.76 42.39
C ASP A 80 -20.60 -13.02 41.75
N PHE A 81 -21.62 -12.85 40.90
CA PHE A 81 -22.27 -13.95 40.22
C PHE A 81 -21.29 -14.75 39.35
N PHE A 82 -20.54 -14.09 38.46
CA PHE A 82 -19.63 -14.79 37.55
C PHE A 82 -18.42 -15.39 38.26
N SER A 83 -17.96 -14.79 39.36
CA SER A 83 -16.93 -15.39 40.21
C SER A 83 -17.41 -16.71 40.84
N GLU A 84 -18.63 -16.73 41.38
CA GLU A 84 -19.23 -17.97 41.92
C GLU A 84 -19.48 -18.99 40.81
N TYR A 85 -20.07 -18.56 39.69
CA TYR A 85 -20.38 -19.44 38.57
C TYR A 85 -19.12 -20.13 38.03
N PHE A 86 -18.07 -19.38 37.70
CA PHE A 86 -16.84 -19.94 37.14
C PHE A 86 -15.98 -20.71 38.15
N SER A 87 -16.20 -20.52 39.46
CA SER A 87 -15.55 -21.39 40.47
C SER A 87 -16.05 -22.83 40.42
N ASN A 88 -17.26 -23.06 39.86
CA ASN A 88 -17.91 -24.36 39.79
C ASN A 88 -18.13 -24.86 38.35
N ASN A 89 -18.06 -23.98 37.35
CA ASN A 89 -18.40 -24.28 35.96
C ASN A 89 -17.30 -23.87 35.00
N SER A 90 -17.14 -24.64 33.93
CA SER A 90 -16.16 -24.38 32.87
C SER A 90 -16.68 -23.33 31.88
N PHE A 91 -15.78 -22.49 31.35
CA PHE A 91 -16.15 -21.51 30.32
C PHE A 91 -16.01 -22.13 28.92
N THR A 92 -17.01 -22.94 28.55
CA THR A 92 -17.01 -23.73 27.30
C THR A 92 -17.14 -22.86 26.05
N ASP A 93 -16.85 -23.43 24.87
CA ASP A 93 -16.97 -22.73 23.58
C ASP A 93 -18.41 -22.31 23.27
N ASP A 94 -19.40 -23.13 23.62
CA ASP A 94 -20.83 -22.80 23.48
C ASP A 94 -21.22 -21.63 24.39
N LEU A 95 -20.77 -21.65 25.65
CA LEU A 95 -21.02 -20.57 26.59
C LEU A 95 -20.35 -19.27 26.15
N ARG A 96 -19.10 -19.32 25.66
CA ARG A 96 -18.42 -18.15 25.08
C ARG A 96 -19.19 -17.61 23.88
N SER A 97 -19.60 -18.49 22.98
CA SER A 97 -20.33 -18.12 21.77
C SER A 97 -21.65 -17.43 22.11
N TYR A 98 -22.37 -17.93 23.12
CA TYR A 98 -23.55 -17.26 23.65
C TYR A 98 -23.21 -15.91 24.26
N LEU A 99 -22.35 -15.85 25.30
CA LEU A 99 -22.04 -14.61 26.04
C LEU A 99 -21.45 -13.51 25.16
N GLY A 100 -20.80 -13.87 24.04
CA GLY A 100 -20.31 -12.91 23.05
C GLY A 100 -21.39 -12.02 22.43
N TYR A 101 -22.68 -12.38 22.53
CA TYR A 101 -23.77 -11.54 22.06
C TYR A 101 -24.38 -10.59 23.09
N PRO A 102 -24.90 -11.06 24.24
CA PRO A 102 -25.48 -10.19 25.26
C PRO A 102 -24.46 -9.18 25.79
N VAL A 103 -23.19 -9.58 25.93
CA VAL A 103 -22.13 -8.72 26.48
C VAL A 103 -21.73 -7.59 25.52
N PHE A 104 -21.78 -7.80 24.20
CA PHE A 104 -21.23 -6.86 23.22
C PHE A 104 -22.24 -6.24 22.24
N TRP A 105 -23.40 -6.86 22.02
CA TRP A 105 -24.26 -6.49 20.87
C TRP A 105 -25.75 -6.30 21.18
N TRP A 106 -26.35 -7.06 22.09
CA TRP A 106 -27.83 -7.12 22.18
C TRP A 106 -28.51 -6.09 23.08
N PHE A 107 -27.88 -5.67 24.17
CA PHE A 107 -28.53 -4.91 25.24
C PHE A 107 -28.24 -3.41 25.20
N SER A 108 -28.72 -2.69 26.22
CA SER A 108 -28.42 -1.26 26.37
C SER A 108 -26.95 -1.06 26.74
N TYR A 109 -26.46 0.17 26.53
CA TYR A 109 -25.11 0.56 26.90
C TYR A 109 -24.80 0.27 28.39
N GLU A 110 -25.75 0.56 29.28
CA GLU A 110 -25.58 0.33 30.73
C GLU A 110 -25.47 -1.17 31.06
N ALA A 111 -26.31 -2.01 30.44
CA ALA A 111 -26.22 -3.45 30.61
C ALA A 111 -24.89 -4.01 30.06
N HIS A 112 -24.47 -3.55 28.88
CA HIS A 112 -23.16 -3.91 28.31
C HIS A 112 -22.02 -3.51 29.24
N TYR A 113 -22.02 -2.27 29.73
CA TYR A 113 -21.00 -1.78 30.64
C TYR A 113 -20.94 -2.61 31.92
N ASN A 114 -22.08 -2.86 32.56
CA ASN A 114 -22.14 -3.62 33.81
C ASN A 114 -21.68 -5.08 33.62
N LEU A 115 -22.12 -5.73 32.54
CA LEU A 115 -21.69 -7.11 32.23
C LEU A 115 -20.19 -7.18 31.88
N GLN A 116 -19.69 -6.26 31.06
CA GLN A 116 -18.28 -6.26 30.66
C GLN A 116 -17.37 -6.00 31.86
N GLU A 117 -17.65 -4.95 32.65
CA GLU A 117 -16.87 -4.64 33.86
C GLU A 117 -16.93 -5.80 34.87
N GLY A 118 -18.12 -6.38 35.10
CA GLY A 118 -18.31 -7.47 36.06
C GLY A 118 -17.61 -8.77 35.66
N LEU A 119 -17.37 -9.01 34.36
CA LEU A 119 -16.68 -10.21 33.88
C LEU A 119 -15.14 -10.10 33.93
N ILE A 120 -14.55 -8.91 34.09
CA ILE A 120 -13.08 -8.74 34.03
C ILE A 120 -12.38 -9.58 35.11
N ASN A 121 -12.74 -9.38 36.38
CA ASN A 121 -12.08 -10.06 37.49
C ASN A 121 -12.32 -11.58 37.50
N PRO A 122 -13.54 -12.10 37.25
CA PRO A 122 -13.77 -13.54 37.10
C PRO A 122 -12.87 -14.18 36.04
N LEU A 123 -12.70 -13.55 34.87
CA LEU A 123 -11.87 -14.09 33.80
C LEU A 123 -10.36 -13.98 34.07
N ILE A 124 -9.93 -12.90 34.75
CA ILE A 124 -8.57 -12.79 35.30
C ILE A 124 -8.30 -13.93 36.29
N ASN A 125 -9.22 -14.16 37.22
CA ASN A 125 -9.10 -15.20 38.25
C ASN A 125 -9.06 -16.61 37.65
N ASN A 126 -9.88 -16.90 36.63
CA ASN A 126 -9.79 -18.16 35.89
C ASN A 126 -8.40 -18.35 35.28
N THR A 127 -7.91 -17.34 34.58
CA THR A 127 -6.62 -17.40 33.87
C THR A 127 -5.46 -17.59 34.85
N GLU A 128 -5.37 -16.75 35.88
CA GLU A 128 -4.32 -16.85 36.89
C GLU A 128 -4.43 -18.15 37.70
N GLY A 129 -5.64 -18.52 38.11
CA GLY A 129 -5.91 -19.71 38.92
C GLY A 129 -5.53 -21.01 38.19
N ILE A 130 -5.82 -21.11 36.90
CA ILE A 130 -5.43 -22.26 36.08
C ILE A 130 -3.92 -22.33 35.91
N ILE A 131 -3.27 -21.24 35.49
CA ILE A 131 -1.81 -21.22 35.27
C ILE A 131 -1.07 -21.52 36.58
N LYS A 132 -1.52 -20.95 37.69
CA LYS A 132 -0.92 -21.17 39.02
C LYS A 132 -1.08 -22.61 39.50
N THR A 133 -2.29 -23.16 39.40
CA THR A 133 -2.59 -24.51 39.87
C THR A 133 -1.79 -25.56 39.11
N TYR A 134 -1.58 -25.35 37.81
CA TYR A 134 -0.97 -26.33 36.91
C TYR A 134 0.43 -25.91 36.40
N GLU A 135 1.11 -24.95 37.03
CA GLU A 135 2.39 -24.38 36.54
C GLU A 135 3.41 -25.46 36.13
N GLY A 136 3.53 -26.54 36.91
CA GLY A 136 4.49 -27.63 36.66
C GLY A 136 4.04 -28.70 35.66
N ASN A 137 2.78 -28.71 35.24
CA ASN A 137 2.21 -29.73 34.33
C ASN A 137 1.13 -29.19 33.39
N LEU A 138 1.15 -27.89 33.09
CA LEU A 138 0.07 -27.20 32.39
C LEU A 138 -0.23 -27.84 31.04
N SER A 139 0.81 -28.22 30.28
CA SER A 139 0.64 -28.91 28.98
C SER A 139 -0.19 -30.19 29.09
N ASP A 140 0.19 -31.08 30.02
CA ASP A 140 -0.48 -32.37 30.20
C ASP A 140 -1.92 -32.17 30.66
N SER A 141 -2.13 -31.24 31.60
CA SER A 141 -3.46 -30.89 32.10
C SER A 141 -4.37 -30.38 30.99
N LEU A 142 -3.91 -29.39 30.19
CA LEU A 142 -4.67 -28.86 29.04
C LEU A 142 -4.93 -29.92 27.96
N SER A 143 -4.04 -30.89 27.81
CA SER A 143 -4.19 -31.98 26.84
C SER A 143 -5.15 -33.08 27.29
N SER A 144 -5.26 -33.30 28.60
CA SER A 144 -6.13 -34.32 29.18
C SER A 144 -7.53 -33.81 29.51
N ASP A 145 -7.72 -32.49 29.63
CA ASP A 145 -8.96 -31.86 30.05
C ASP A 145 -9.39 -30.73 29.09
N THR A 146 -10.32 -31.04 28.20
CA THR A 146 -10.89 -30.09 27.23
C THR A 146 -11.59 -28.92 27.91
N ASN A 147 -12.25 -29.14 29.06
CA ASN A 147 -12.99 -28.09 29.76
C ASN A 147 -12.02 -27.09 30.40
N LEU A 148 -10.90 -27.59 30.96
CA LEU A 148 -9.81 -26.74 31.46
C LEU A 148 -9.22 -25.89 30.33
N LEU A 149 -8.94 -26.52 29.18
CA LEU A 149 -8.41 -25.84 28.00
C LEU A 149 -9.35 -24.74 27.47
N GLN A 150 -10.63 -25.07 27.30
CA GLN A 150 -11.64 -24.10 26.87
C GLN A 150 -11.75 -22.97 27.89
N THR A 151 -11.77 -23.26 29.19
CA THR A 151 -11.87 -22.23 30.22
C THR A 151 -10.71 -21.24 30.13
N LEU A 152 -9.47 -21.73 30.03
CA LEU A 152 -8.30 -20.87 29.89
C LEU A 152 -8.35 -20.04 28.60
N MET A 153 -8.54 -20.69 27.44
CA MET A 153 -8.51 -20.00 26.15
C MET A 153 -9.67 -19.03 25.98
N ASN A 154 -10.87 -19.38 26.44
CA ASN A 154 -12.03 -18.50 26.35
C ASN A 154 -11.92 -17.31 27.30
N SER A 155 -11.37 -17.47 28.50
CA SER A 155 -11.05 -16.34 29.37
C SER A 155 -10.05 -15.38 28.72
N LEU A 156 -8.96 -15.90 28.14
CA LEU A 156 -7.97 -15.08 27.43
C LEU A 156 -8.57 -14.34 26.22
N ARG A 157 -9.36 -15.02 25.38
CA ARG A 157 -9.97 -14.44 24.19
C ARG A 157 -11.06 -13.43 24.52
N PHE A 158 -11.89 -13.71 25.52
CA PHE A 158 -12.99 -12.83 25.90
C PHE A 158 -12.47 -11.53 26.55
N LEU A 159 -11.35 -11.61 27.30
CA LEU A 159 -10.63 -10.41 27.75
C LEU A 159 -10.05 -9.60 26.58
N ASN A 160 -9.61 -10.23 25.48
CA ASN A 160 -9.25 -9.51 24.25
C ASN A 160 -10.46 -8.81 23.64
N ASP A 161 -11.61 -9.49 23.57
CA ASP A 161 -12.84 -8.92 23.01
C ASP A 161 -13.29 -7.67 23.79
N MET A 162 -13.05 -7.61 25.11
CA MET A 162 -13.33 -6.45 25.97
C MET A 162 -12.47 -5.21 25.71
N VAL A 163 -11.37 -5.32 24.97
CA VAL A 163 -10.49 -4.17 24.70
C VAL A 163 -10.62 -3.65 23.26
N ARG A 164 -11.47 -4.32 22.45
CA ARG A 164 -11.71 -3.95 21.05
C ARG A 164 -12.56 -2.68 20.92
N PRO A 165 -12.56 -2.02 19.74
CA PRO A 165 -13.29 -0.77 19.53
C PRO A 165 -14.81 -0.82 19.77
N PHE A 166 -15.43 -2.00 19.81
CA PHE A 166 -16.86 -2.17 20.10
C PHE A 166 -17.17 -2.37 21.59
N ALA A 167 -16.16 -2.59 22.45
CA ALA A 167 -16.36 -2.72 23.89
C ALA A 167 -16.57 -1.35 24.55
N VAL A 168 -17.20 -1.34 25.72
CA VAL A 168 -17.64 -0.11 26.41
C VAL A 168 -16.94 0.10 27.77
N ILE A 169 -15.97 -0.74 28.13
CA ILE A 169 -15.18 -0.58 29.35
C ILE A 169 -14.29 0.67 29.29
N ASN A 170 -14.03 1.24 30.47
CA ASN A 170 -13.25 2.47 30.57
C ASN A 170 -11.72 2.21 30.60
N GLU A 171 -10.92 3.28 30.49
CA GLU A 171 -9.46 3.18 30.50
C GLU A 171 -8.87 2.61 31.79
N THR A 172 -9.53 2.78 32.95
CA THR A 172 -9.08 2.18 34.22
C THR A 172 -9.11 0.65 34.12
N SER A 173 -10.17 0.13 33.51
CA SER A 173 -10.38 -1.32 33.36
C SER A 173 -9.46 -1.91 32.29
N LYS A 174 -9.20 -1.20 31.19
CA LYS A 174 -8.13 -1.56 30.25
C LYS A 174 -6.76 -1.60 30.92
N ASN A 175 -6.42 -0.58 31.72
CA ASN A 175 -5.17 -0.57 32.48
C ASN A 175 -5.09 -1.75 33.47
N ARG A 176 -6.21 -2.15 34.08
CA ARG A 176 -6.26 -3.35 34.93
C ARG A 176 -5.91 -4.61 34.15
N ILE A 177 -6.52 -4.81 32.98
CA ILE A 177 -6.26 -5.95 32.09
C ILE A 177 -4.80 -5.97 31.63
N PHE A 178 -4.25 -4.83 31.23
CA PHE A 178 -2.85 -4.71 30.81
C PHE A 178 -1.88 -5.07 31.94
N ASN A 179 -2.10 -4.50 33.13
CA ASN A 179 -1.28 -4.78 34.31
C ASN A 179 -1.39 -6.23 34.77
N PHE A 180 -2.56 -6.86 34.62
CA PHE A 180 -2.73 -8.29 34.84
C PHE A 180 -1.82 -9.11 33.93
N TYR A 181 -1.89 -8.92 32.61
CA TYR A 181 -1.04 -9.69 31.69
C TYR A 181 0.45 -9.42 31.90
N LYS A 182 0.83 -8.17 32.19
CA LYS A 182 2.20 -7.83 32.57
C LYS A 182 2.64 -8.56 33.83
N GLY A 183 1.81 -8.60 34.86
CA GLY A 183 2.05 -9.34 36.10
C GLY A 183 2.17 -10.85 35.85
N LEU A 184 1.29 -11.41 35.02
CA LEU A 184 1.27 -12.81 34.65
C LEU A 184 2.58 -13.23 33.96
N VAL A 185 3.04 -12.48 32.96
CA VAL A 185 4.31 -12.76 32.26
C VAL A 185 5.51 -12.70 33.21
N ASN A 186 5.55 -11.70 34.09
CA ASN A 186 6.64 -11.56 35.07
C ASN A 186 6.64 -12.65 36.15
N THR A 187 5.46 -13.19 36.49
CA THR A 187 5.31 -14.26 37.47
C THR A 187 5.72 -15.62 36.89
N TYR A 188 5.41 -15.87 35.61
CA TYR A 188 5.67 -17.14 34.93
C TYR A 188 6.64 -16.99 33.74
N PRO A 189 7.88 -16.51 33.95
CA PRO A 189 8.79 -16.17 32.85
C PRO A 189 9.24 -17.40 32.04
N ASN A 190 9.34 -18.57 32.69
CA ASN A 190 9.71 -19.84 32.05
C ASN A 190 8.63 -20.38 31.09
N PHE A 191 7.46 -19.76 31.08
CA PHE A 191 6.32 -20.12 30.25
C PHE A 191 5.93 -18.99 29.29
N LEU A 192 5.93 -17.74 29.76
CA LEU A 192 5.37 -16.62 29.02
C LEU A 192 6.39 -15.67 28.39
N LYS A 193 7.70 -15.82 28.59
CA LYS A 193 8.68 -14.96 27.88
C LYS A 193 9.08 -15.51 26.51
N LYS A 194 9.54 -14.63 25.62
CA LYS A 194 9.78 -14.93 24.20
C LYS A 194 10.88 -15.96 24.00
N GLU A 195 11.92 -15.95 24.84
CA GLU A 195 13.07 -16.86 24.76
C GLU A 195 12.72 -18.34 24.96
N VAL A 196 11.55 -18.63 25.51
CA VAL A 196 11.07 -20.01 25.73
C VAL A 196 10.65 -20.62 24.39
N THR A 197 11.02 -21.87 24.14
CA THR A 197 10.59 -22.62 22.94
C THR A 197 9.92 -23.90 23.38
N PHE A 198 8.69 -24.12 22.91
CA PHE A 198 7.93 -25.34 23.22
C PHE A 198 8.07 -26.37 22.12
N ASN A 199 8.12 -27.65 22.49
CA ASN A 199 7.97 -28.72 21.51
C ASN A 199 6.48 -28.98 21.30
N VAL A 200 5.91 -28.48 20.21
CA VAL A 200 4.47 -28.59 19.92
C VAL A 200 3.94 -30.03 19.82
N GLY A 201 4.81 -31.03 19.63
CA GLY A 201 4.42 -32.43 19.65
C GLY A 201 4.11 -32.95 21.06
N SER A 202 4.81 -32.45 22.08
CA SER A 202 4.60 -32.80 23.50
C SER A 202 3.88 -31.71 24.30
N GLU A 203 3.90 -30.48 23.79
CA GLU A 203 3.37 -29.27 24.43
C GLU A 203 2.43 -28.48 23.50
N PRO A 204 1.34 -29.11 23.02
CA PRO A 204 0.58 -28.61 21.86
C PRO A 204 -0.17 -27.30 22.07
N TYR A 205 -0.28 -26.80 23.31
CA TYR A 205 -1.10 -25.61 23.63
C TYR A 205 -0.29 -24.45 24.22
N LEU A 206 0.92 -24.70 24.71
CA LEU A 206 1.68 -23.70 25.46
C LEU A 206 2.09 -22.51 24.60
N ALA A 207 2.50 -22.77 23.35
CA ALA A 207 2.85 -21.72 22.41
C ALA A 207 1.64 -20.84 22.05
N THR A 208 0.45 -21.43 21.83
CA THR A 208 -0.80 -20.69 21.55
C THR A 208 -1.28 -19.86 22.72
N VAL A 209 -1.26 -20.41 23.95
CA VAL A 209 -1.61 -19.63 25.16
C VAL A 209 -0.71 -18.41 25.28
N ARG A 210 0.60 -18.58 25.09
CA ARG A 210 1.57 -17.48 25.11
C ARG A 210 1.30 -16.45 24.01
N ALA A 211 1.03 -16.90 22.77
CA ALA A 211 0.70 -16.01 21.67
C ALA A 211 -0.57 -15.16 21.96
N GLN A 212 -1.60 -15.75 22.56
CA GLN A 212 -2.80 -15.02 22.98
C GLN A 212 -2.50 -13.99 24.09
N VAL A 213 -1.66 -14.34 25.07
CA VAL A 213 -1.23 -13.37 26.11
C VAL A 213 -0.49 -12.19 25.48
N TYR A 214 0.33 -12.43 24.45
CA TYR A 214 1.05 -11.36 23.73
C TYR A 214 0.09 -10.47 22.94
N ALA A 215 -0.86 -11.06 22.23
CA ALA A 215 -1.93 -10.33 21.58
C ALA A 215 -2.70 -9.44 22.57
N ASN A 216 -3.02 -9.98 23.75
CA ASN A 216 -3.73 -9.22 24.77
C ASN A 216 -2.91 -8.05 25.30
N LEU A 217 -1.60 -8.22 25.54
CA LEU A 217 -0.73 -7.10 25.93
C LEU A 217 -0.69 -6.00 24.86
N ARG A 218 -0.60 -6.38 23.57
CA ARG A 218 -0.60 -5.45 22.45
C ARG A 218 -1.93 -4.69 22.36
N ASP A 219 -3.04 -5.41 22.37
CA ASP A 219 -4.35 -4.87 21.98
C ASP A 219 -5.03 -4.09 23.10
N THR A 220 -4.60 -4.25 24.36
CA THR A 220 -5.30 -3.67 25.52
C THR A 220 -5.19 -2.14 25.61
N LEU A 221 -4.04 -1.57 25.29
CA LEU A 221 -3.78 -0.12 25.41
C LEU A 221 -3.26 0.46 24.10
N PRO A 222 -3.51 1.75 23.81
CA PRO A 222 -2.92 2.43 22.67
C PRO A 222 -1.38 2.32 22.67
N LEU A 223 -0.80 1.93 21.53
CA LEU A 223 0.64 1.66 21.38
C LEU A 223 1.50 2.93 21.31
N THR A 224 1.56 3.68 22.41
CA THR A 224 2.55 4.76 22.60
C THR A 224 3.97 4.19 22.68
N LEU A 225 5.00 5.03 22.51
CA LEU A 225 6.39 4.60 22.66
C LEU A 225 6.67 3.95 24.03
N GLU A 226 6.02 4.44 25.10
CA GLU A 226 6.15 3.89 26.45
C GLU A 226 5.53 2.49 26.54
N ILE A 227 4.28 2.32 26.10
CA ILE A 227 3.59 1.03 26.10
C ILE A 227 4.31 0.01 25.21
N LYS A 228 4.85 0.44 24.07
CA LYS A 228 5.67 -0.42 23.20
C LYS A 228 6.93 -0.90 23.91
N SER A 229 7.67 0.01 24.53
CA SER A 229 8.89 -0.33 25.28
C SER A 229 8.59 -1.27 26.45
N GLU A 230 7.54 -0.97 27.21
CA GLU A 230 7.11 -1.77 28.34
C GLU A 230 6.65 -3.18 27.94
N THR A 231 5.88 -3.31 26.87
CA THR A 231 5.44 -4.60 26.32
C THR A 231 6.64 -5.42 25.87
N ALA A 232 7.56 -4.83 25.11
CA ALA A 232 8.76 -5.50 24.62
C ALA A 232 9.66 -6.01 25.77
N GLN A 233 9.84 -5.21 26.82
CA GLN A 233 10.59 -5.60 28.01
C GLN A 233 9.89 -6.71 28.80
N THR A 234 8.56 -6.60 28.95
CA THR A 234 7.75 -7.57 29.69
C THR A 234 7.86 -8.97 29.08
N ILE A 235 7.68 -9.08 27.76
CA ILE A 235 7.75 -10.38 27.06
C ILE A 235 9.17 -10.74 26.61
N ASN A 236 10.15 -9.88 26.86
CA ASN A 236 11.56 -10.04 26.52
C ASN A 236 11.83 -10.23 25.01
N LEU A 237 11.27 -9.35 24.18
CA LEU A 237 11.60 -9.34 22.74
C LEU A 237 13.07 -9.00 22.53
N THR A 238 13.72 -9.69 21.60
CA THR A 238 15.11 -9.46 21.22
C THR A 238 15.28 -9.53 19.70
N GLN A 239 16.42 -9.03 19.20
CA GLN A 239 16.83 -9.12 17.80
C GLN A 239 15.74 -8.67 16.81
N LEU A 240 15.49 -9.42 15.73
CA LEU A 240 14.52 -9.06 14.71
C LEU A 240 13.09 -9.02 15.23
N HIS A 241 12.69 -9.85 16.20
CA HIS A 241 11.37 -9.72 16.82
C HIS A 241 11.21 -8.36 17.51
N LEU A 242 12.25 -7.85 18.17
CA LEU A 242 12.25 -6.52 18.78
C LEU A 242 12.27 -5.40 17.73
N ASN A 243 13.07 -5.54 16.68
CA ASN A 243 13.13 -4.54 15.60
C ASN A 243 11.79 -4.42 14.89
N THR A 244 11.17 -5.54 14.51
CA THR A 244 9.84 -5.58 13.88
C THR A 244 8.78 -4.93 14.78
N TRP A 245 8.82 -5.19 16.09
CA TRP A 245 7.92 -4.53 17.05
C TRP A 245 8.15 -3.03 17.14
N ASN A 246 9.40 -2.59 17.28
CA ASN A 246 9.73 -1.18 17.44
C ASN A 246 9.38 -0.36 16.21
N ASP A 247 9.65 -0.90 15.01
CA ASP A 247 9.48 -0.16 13.77
C ASP A 247 8.04 -0.21 13.26
N PHE A 248 7.34 -1.34 13.45
CA PHE A 248 6.02 -1.57 12.83
C PHE A 248 4.88 -1.84 13.82
N SER A 249 5.16 -2.00 15.12
CA SER A 249 4.17 -2.42 16.13
C SER A 249 3.53 -3.79 15.83
N VAL A 250 4.28 -4.65 15.12
CA VAL A 250 3.86 -6.00 14.74
C VAL A 250 4.57 -7.03 15.63
N LEU A 251 3.80 -7.92 16.25
CA LEU A 251 4.34 -9.07 16.98
C LEU A 251 4.55 -10.26 16.02
N VAL A 252 5.68 -10.95 16.14
CA VAL A 252 5.92 -12.21 15.44
C VAL A 252 5.84 -13.37 16.45
N CYS A 253 4.78 -14.16 16.37
CA CYS A 253 4.48 -15.28 17.25
C CYS A 253 4.70 -16.61 16.51
N ASP A 254 5.96 -17.01 16.48
CA ASP A 254 6.51 -18.15 15.72
C ASP A 254 7.04 -19.27 16.63
N ASN A 255 6.86 -19.17 17.95
CA ASN A 255 7.48 -20.09 18.92
C ASN A 255 9.01 -20.25 18.73
N ASN A 256 9.70 -19.21 18.23
CA ASN A 256 11.12 -19.25 17.85
C ASN A 256 11.47 -20.30 16.76
N GLY A 257 10.49 -20.73 15.97
CA GLY A 257 10.69 -21.69 14.88
C GLY A 257 11.17 -21.06 13.57
N PHE A 258 10.93 -19.76 13.36
CA PHE A 258 11.45 -19.08 12.19
C PHE A 258 12.97 -18.91 12.29
N ASP A 259 13.65 -19.17 11.17
CA ASP A 259 15.06 -18.81 11.05
C ASP A 259 15.25 -17.32 10.75
N ILE A 260 16.51 -16.89 10.78
CA ILE A 260 16.85 -15.49 10.55
C ILE A 260 16.36 -14.98 9.19
N LYS A 261 16.36 -15.82 8.15
CA LYS A 261 15.98 -15.41 6.80
C LYS A 261 14.46 -15.21 6.69
N GLN A 262 13.66 -16.06 7.32
CA GLN A 262 12.21 -15.86 7.45
C GLN A 262 11.90 -14.56 8.20
N LEU A 263 12.62 -14.27 9.28
CA LEU A 263 12.46 -13.03 10.05
C LEU A 263 12.90 -11.78 9.26
N ASP A 264 14.00 -11.86 8.51
CA ASP A 264 14.47 -10.79 7.62
C ASP A 264 13.41 -10.48 6.56
N VAL A 265 12.84 -11.49 5.90
CA VAL A 265 11.76 -11.31 4.91
C VAL A 265 10.54 -10.63 5.53
N ILE A 266 10.14 -11.01 6.76
CA ILE A 266 9.03 -10.34 7.46
C ILE A 266 9.36 -8.86 7.69
N TYR A 267 10.55 -8.57 8.20
CA TYR A 267 10.98 -7.21 8.49
C TYR A 267 11.07 -6.36 7.21
N ASP A 268 11.74 -6.86 6.18
CA ASP A 268 11.94 -6.14 4.91
C ASP A 268 10.62 -5.93 4.16
N THR A 269 9.72 -6.90 4.16
CA THR A 269 8.39 -6.73 3.54
C THR A 269 7.60 -5.60 4.22
N LEU A 270 7.55 -5.58 5.55
CA LEU A 270 6.86 -4.52 6.31
C LEU A 270 7.51 -3.14 6.11
N LYS A 271 8.84 -3.11 5.96
CA LYS A 271 9.59 -1.89 5.66
C LYS A 271 9.29 -1.34 4.27
N GLU A 272 9.09 -2.22 3.30
CA GLU A 272 8.86 -1.79 1.91
C GLU A 272 7.42 -1.35 1.65
N ILE A 273 6.45 -1.88 2.39
CA ILE A 273 5.03 -1.49 2.32
C ILE A 273 4.77 -0.22 3.15
N PRO A 274 4.03 0.79 2.63
CA PRO A 274 3.68 1.97 3.42
C PRO A 274 2.87 1.62 4.68
N LEU A 275 3.40 2.02 5.84
CA LEU A 275 2.84 1.68 7.16
C LEU A 275 1.38 2.10 7.35
N ASN A 276 0.93 3.18 6.70
CA ASN A 276 -0.45 3.65 6.81
C ASN A 276 -1.47 2.79 6.05
N LEU A 277 -1.02 1.93 5.12
CA LEU A 277 -1.92 1.08 4.32
C LEU A 277 -2.37 -0.18 5.06
N HIS A 278 -1.65 -0.60 6.10
CA HIS A 278 -2.04 -1.75 6.91
C HIS A 278 -2.03 -1.39 8.39
N ASN A 279 -2.95 -1.98 9.15
CA ASN A 279 -2.91 -1.98 10.61
C ASN A 279 -2.60 -3.39 11.12
N LEU A 280 -1.62 -4.06 10.51
CA LEU A 280 -1.22 -5.41 10.92
C LEU A 280 -0.73 -5.38 12.38
N GLY A 281 -1.24 -6.30 13.20
CA GLY A 281 -0.84 -6.39 14.60
C GLY A 281 0.04 -7.58 14.95
N ILE A 282 -0.19 -8.72 14.32
CA ILE A 282 0.50 -9.96 14.65
C ILE A 282 0.67 -10.88 13.43
N VAL A 283 1.83 -11.52 13.34
CA VAL A 283 2.14 -12.60 12.41
C VAL A 283 2.25 -13.89 13.20
N THR A 284 1.49 -14.90 12.82
CA THR A 284 1.49 -16.22 13.47
C THR A 284 1.81 -17.32 12.47
N GLN A 285 2.20 -18.49 12.99
CA GLN A 285 2.32 -19.71 12.20
C GLN A 285 1.73 -20.87 13.00
N ASN A 286 0.61 -21.41 12.51
CA ASN A 286 -0.20 -22.37 13.26
C ASN A 286 0.55 -23.65 13.67
N ASP A 287 1.36 -24.23 12.80
CA ASP A 287 2.07 -25.48 13.10
C ASP A 287 3.11 -25.30 14.23
N LEU A 288 3.86 -24.19 14.19
CA LEU A 288 4.83 -23.78 15.20
C LEU A 288 4.17 -23.40 16.52
N LEU A 289 2.88 -23.05 16.50
CA LEU A 289 2.07 -22.83 17.70
C LEU A 289 1.37 -24.10 18.22
N GLY A 290 1.38 -25.21 17.46
CA GLY A 290 0.67 -26.45 17.81
C GLY A 290 -0.83 -26.44 17.43
N ASN A 291 -1.26 -25.46 16.65
CA ASN A 291 -2.63 -25.29 16.18
C ASN A 291 -2.92 -26.16 14.96
N THR A 292 -3.07 -27.47 15.15
CA THR A 292 -3.52 -28.39 14.08
C THR A 292 -5.05 -28.51 14.03
N GLY A 293 -5.63 -28.64 12.83
CA GLY A 293 -7.08 -28.86 12.67
C GLY A 293 -7.89 -27.56 12.80
N GLU A 294 -9.02 -27.57 13.50
CA GLU A 294 -9.87 -26.37 13.70
C GLU A 294 -9.31 -25.37 14.72
N LYS A 295 -8.15 -25.68 15.33
CA LYS A 295 -7.52 -24.89 16.40
C LYS A 295 -6.97 -23.53 15.97
N TYR A 296 -6.93 -23.22 14.67
CA TYR A 296 -6.53 -21.90 14.17
C TYR A 296 -7.49 -20.78 14.60
N GLN A 297 -8.73 -21.09 15.01
CA GLN A 297 -9.71 -20.12 15.48
C GLN A 297 -9.50 -19.64 16.92
N TRP A 298 -8.44 -20.12 17.58
CA TRP A 298 -8.22 -19.93 19.01
C TRP A 298 -7.48 -18.64 19.36
N LEU A 299 -7.00 -17.89 18.38
CA LEU A 299 -6.44 -16.56 18.62
C LEU A 299 -7.50 -15.49 18.38
N ALA A 300 -7.77 -14.69 19.41
CA ALA A 300 -8.51 -13.44 19.31
C ALA A 300 -7.48 -12.31 19.24
N VAL A 301 -7.37 -11.69 18.07
CA VAL A 301 -6.46 -10.57 17.79
C VAL A 301 -7.23 -9.43 17.15
N GLU A 302 -6.85 -8.18 17.42
CA GLU A 302 -7.44 -7.01 16.73
C GLU A 302 -7.19 -7.07 15.22
N SER A 303 -5.97 -7.41 14.83
CA SER A 303 -5.53 -7.52 13.44
C SER A 303 -4.32 -8.45 13.35
N GLY A 304 -4.40 -9.48 12.53
CA GLY A 304 -3.32 -10.45 12.40
C GLY A 304 -3.45 -11.34 11.19
N ILE A 305 -2.33 -11.99 10.85
CA ILE A 305 -2.23 -12.94 9.75
C ILE A 305 -1.60 -14.24 10.23
N ASN A 306 -1.93 -15.33 9.56
CA ASN A 306 -1.26 -16.61 9.74
C ASN A 306 -0.57 -17.02 8.43
N ILE A 307 0.72 -17.33 8.51
CA ILE A 307 1.52 -17.73 7.34
C ILE A 307 1.96 -19.21 7.43
N PHE A 308 2.76 -19.66 6.46
CA PHE A 308 3.30 -21.03 6.41
C PHE A 308 4.71 -21.11 7.00
N ASP A 309 5.09 -22.28 7.55
CA ASP A 309 6.48 -22.59 7.93
C ASP A 309 7.27 -23.16 6.74
N ILE A 310 7.28 -22.41 5.63
CA ILE A 310 8.11 -22.74 4.47
C ILE A 310 9.41 -21.96 4.61
N LYS A 311 10.55 -22.64 4.40
CA LYS A 311 11.86 -21.99 4.42
C LYS A 311 12.04 -21.10 3.19
N VAL A 312 12.54 -19.88 3.39
CA VAL A 312 12.79 -18.93 2.29
C VAL A 312 13.79 -19.53 1.29
N GLY A 313 13.42 -19.55 0.01
CA GLY A 313 14.15 -20.12 -1.10
C GLY A 313 13.99 -21.62 -1.30
N SER A 314 13.15 -22.28 -0.48
CA SER A 314 12.93 -23.73 -0.61
C SER A 314 11.86 -24.10 -1.65
N ILE A 315 10.88 -23.22 -1.87
CA ILE A 315 9.80 -23.40 -2.84
C ILE A 315 9.59 -22.09 -3.57
N THR A 316 9.47 -22.16 -4.90
CA THR A 316 9.22 -21.02 -5.77
C THR A 316 7.91 -21.21 -6.54
N GLU A 317 7.15 -20.14 -6.73
CA GLU A 317 5.92 -20.13 -7.53
C GLU A 317 6.08 -19.19 -8.73
N ASN A 318 5.56 -19.60 -9.89
CA ASN A 318 5.28 -18.65 -10.97
C ASN A 318 3.91 -18.02 -10.73
N GLY A 319 3.89 -16.75 -10.31
CA GLY A 319 2.65 -16.01 -10.05
C GLY A 319 1.90 -15.56 -11.31
N PHE A 320 2.46 -15.81 -12.51
CA PHE A 320 1.95 -15.29 -13.77
C PHE A 320 1.33 -16.37 -14.68
N PRO A 321 0.24 -16.03 -15.40
CA PRO A 321 -0.39 -16.90 -16.38
C PRO A 321 0.50 -17.13 -17.62
N ASN A 322 0.17 -18.15 -18.41
CA ASN A 322 1.00 -18.61 -19.55
C ASN A 322 1.01 -17.67 -20.78
N ASP A 323 0.24 -16.59 -20.76
CA ASP A 323 0.21 -15.56 -21.81
C ASP A 323 1.36 -14.54 -21.67
N VAL A 324 2.14 -14.61 -20.60
CA VAL A 324 3.39 -13.85 -20.41
C VAL A 324 4.52 -14.77 -19.96
N THR A 325 5.76 -14.27 -20.03
CA THR A 325 6.94 -15.01 -19.57
C THR A 325 6.85 -15.32 -18.07
N PRO A 326 7.13 -16.53 -17.61
CA PRO A 326 7.05 -16.84 -16.19
C PRO A 326 8.03 -15.99 -15.36
N LYS A 327 7.59 -15.59 -14.16
CA LYS A 327 8.43 -14.94 -13.14
C LYS A 327 8.26 -15.68 -11.83
N TYR A 328 9.39 -16.16 -11.29
CA TYR A 328 9.41 -16.98 -10.10
C TYR A 328 9.78 -16.16 -8.87
N SER A 329 9.03 -16.34 -7.80
CA SER A 329 9.29 -15.71 -6.50
C SER A 329 9.23 -16.76 -5.39
N ASP A 330 9.86 -16.45 -4.27
CA ASP A 330 9.79 -17.29 -3.06
C ASP A 330 8.35 -17.38 -2.52
N VAL A 331 7.91 -18.61 -2.19
CA VAL A 331 6.54 -18.85 -1.71
C VAL A 331 6.30 -18.32 -0.31
N PHE A 332 7.28 -18.36 0.59
CA PHE A 332 7.11 -17.80 1.94
C PHE A 332 6.84 -16.29 1.86
N SER A 333 7.65 -15.57 1.08
CA SER A 333 7.47 -14.13 0.82
C SER A 333 6.12 -13.83 0.18
N ILE A 334 5.72 -14.58 -0.86
CA ILE A 334 4.47 -14.29 -1.59
C ILE A 334 3.23 -14.54 -0.71
N VAL A 335 3.26 -15.56 0.15
CA VAL A 335 2.16 -15.84 1.11
C VAL A 335 2.11 -14.77 2.19
N LEU A 336 3.26 -14.35 2.72
CA LEU A 336 3.30 -13.22 3.66
C LEU A 336 2.65 -11.97 3.05
N ILE A 337 3.03 -11.62 1.82
CA ILE A 337 2.48 -10.45 1.10
C ILE A 337 0.98 -10.62 0.85
N HIS A 338 0.55 -11.81 0.44
CA HIS A 338 -0.86 -12.14 0.23
C HIS A 338 -1.69 -11.83 1.49
N GLU A 339 -1.26 -12.36 2.63
CA GLU A 339 -1.96 -12.20 3.89
C GLU A 339 -1.92 -10.74 4.40
N ILE A 340 -0.79 -10.03 4.24
CA ILE A 340 -0.72 -8.58 4.53
C ILE A 340 -1.76 -7.82 3.68
N ASN A 341 -1.95 -8.21 2.42
CA ASN A 341 -2.90 -7.54 1.54
C ASN A 341 -4.37 -7.85 1.85
N HIS A 342 -4.68 -8.95 2.55
CA HIS A 342 -6.00 -9.07 3.19
C HIS A 342 -6.19 -7.99 4.27
N VAL A 343 -5.16 -7.67 5.05
CA VAL A 343 -5.21 -6.57 6.02
C VAL A 343 -5.35 -5.22 5.34
N VAL A 344 -4.64 -4.97 4.23
CA VAL A 344 -4.81 -3.74 3.43
C VAL A 344 -6.25 -3.63 2.91
N ASP A 345 -6.82 -4.72 2.39
CA ASP A 345 -8.20 -4.72 1.91
C ASP A 345 -9.20 -4.42 3.04
N ALA A 346 -9.04 -5.06 4.20
CA ALA A 346 -9.93 -4.85 5.34
C ALA A 346 -9.77 -3.46 5.98
N TRP A 347 -8.54 -2.96 6.10
CA TRP A 347 -8.23 -1.73 6.83
C TRP A 347 -8.33 -0.47 5.99
N TRP A 348 -7.81 -0.49 4.76
CA TRP A 348 -7.69 0.70 3.93
C TRP A 348 -8.82 0.78 2.90
N ILE A 349 -9.07 -0.31 2.18
CA ILE A 349 -10.04 -0.33 1.08
C ILE A 349 -11.46 -0.36 1.64
N SER A 350 -11.77 -1.35 2.48
CA SER A 350 -13.13 -1.60 3.00
C SER A 350 -13.62 -0.51 3.96
N ASN A 351 -12.72 0.29 4.54
CA ASN A 351 -13.07 1.46 5.34
C ASN A 351 -13.32 2.74 4.51
N SER A 352 -13.04 2.69 3.20
CA SER A 352 -13.32 3.78 2.26
C SER A 352 -14.44 3.36 1.30
N ASN A 353 -15.64 3.94 1.45
CA ASN A 353 -16.77 3.65 0.56
C ASN A 353 -16.40 3.81 -0.93
N THR A 354 -15.55 4.78 -1.26
CA THR A 354 -15.11 5.00 -2.65
C THR A 354 -14.25 3.85 -3.16
N LEU A 355 -13.26 3.40 -2.36
CA LEU A 355 -12.35 2.34 -2.78
C LEU A 355 -13.03 0.97 -2.76
N ASP A 356 -13.87 0.70 -1.76
CA ASP A 356 -14.64 -0.54 -1.68
C ASP A 356 -15.63 -0.67 -2.84
N ASN A 357 -16.36 0.41 -3.16
CA ASN A 357 -17.22 0.44 -4.35
C ASN A 357 -16.41 0.22 -5.63
N ARG A 358 -15.26 0.90 -5.77
CA ARG A 358 -14.40 0.72 -6.95
C ARG A 358 -13.91 -0.72 -7.09
N LYS A 359 -13.50 -1.38 -5.99
CA LYS A 359 -13.13 -2.80 -5.98
C LYS A 359 -14.30 -3.67 -6.47
N MET A 360 -15.50 -3.44 -5.95
CA MET A 360 -16.70 -4.19 -6.34
C MET A 360 -17.08 -3.96 -7.81
N ASP A 361 -16.99 -2.73 -8.30
CA ASP A 361 -17.24 -2.40 -9.71
C ASP A 361 -16.26 -3.14 -10.64
N LEU A 362 -14.98 -3.24 -10.25
CA LEU A 362 -13.97 -3.98 -11.02
C LEU A 362 -14.27 -5.49 -11.06
N ILE A 363 -14.73 -6.06 -9.94
CA ILE A 363 -15.12 -7.47 -9.88
C ILE A 363 -16.37 -7.71 -10.75
N GLU A 364 -17.36 -6.83 -10.68
CA GLU A 364 -18.59 -6.91 -11.48
C GLU A 364 -18.29 -6.77 -12.99
N ALA A 365 -17.46 -5.80 -13.38
CA ALA A 365 -17.06 -5.58 -14.77
C ALA A 365 -16.30 -6.77 -15.36
N ALA A 366 -15.41 -7.39 -14.59
CA ALA A 366 -14.66 -8.57 -15.02
C ALA A 366 -15.56 -9.82 -15.14
N GLY A 367 -16.58 -9.93 -14.28
CA GLY A 367 -17.56 -11.02 -14.29
C GLY A 367 -16.93 -12.38 -14.02
N ASN A 368 -17.46 -13.44 -14.62
CA ASN A 368 -16.95 -14.80 -14.39
C ASN A 368 -15.80 -15.20 -15.32
N ILE A 369 -15.29 -14.30 -16.16
CA ILE A 369 -14.28 -14.61 -17.18
C ILE A 369 -12.89 -14.47 -16.55
N SER A 370 -12.20 -15.58 -16.30
CA SER A 370 -10.85 -15.58 -15.69
C SER A 370 -9.85 -14.65 -16.39
N MET A 371 -9.88 -14.57 -17.72
CA MET A 371 -8.99 -13.70 -18.52
C MET A 371 -9.19 -12.19 -18.26
N ASN A 372 -10.34 -11.78 -17.71
CA ASN A 372 -10.58 -10.40 -17.27
C ASN A 372 -9.92 -10.06 -15.92
N TYR A 373 -9.23 -11.00 -15.28
CA TYR A 373 -8.48 -10.76 -14.04
C TYR A 373 -6.99 -10.89 -14.26
N LEU A 374 -6.18 -9.97 -13.69
CA LEU A 374 -4.71 -10.06 -13.75
C LEU A 374 -4.22 -11.45 -13.32
N ARG A 375 -4.77 -11.99 -12.22
CA ARG A 375 -4.49 -13.35 -11.76
C ARG A 375 -5.55 -14.33 -12.29
N SER A 376 -5.38 -14.77 -13.52
CA SER A 376 -6.33 -15.64 -14.24
C SER A 376 -6.08 -17.14 -14.11
N MET A 377 -5.23 -17.58 -13.18
CA MET A 377 -4.87 -19.00 -13.02
C MET A 377 -5.88 -19.78 -12.16
N PHE A 378 -6.93 -19.11 -11.69
CA PHE A 378 -8.05 -19.70 -10.96
C PHE A 378 -9.16 -20.14 -11.90
N THR A 379 -10.16 -20.86 -11.37
CA THR A 379 -11.37 -21.15 -12.12
C THR A 379 -12.12 -19.86 -12.44
N ASP A 380 -12.83 -19.85 -13.57
CA ASP A 380 -13.90 -18.88 -13.83
C ASP A 380 -14.79 -18.77 -12.59
N ASP A 381 -15.31 -17.57 -12.29
CA ASP A 381 -16.11 -17.21 -11.10
C ASP A 381 -15.40 -17.09 -9.73
N PHE A 382 -14.10 -17.40 -9.64
CA PHE A 382 -13.40 -17.39 -8.35
C PHE A 382 -13.56 -16.07 -7.57
N PHE A 383 -13.30 -14.92 -8.20
CA PHE A 383 -13.39 -13.61 -7.53
C PHE A 383 -14.82 -13.10 -7.34
N THR A 384 -15.80 -13.60 -8.11
CA THR A 384 -17.21 -13.25 -7.86
C THR A 384 -17.78 -14.05 -6.69
N MET A 385 -17.30 -15.29 -6.47
CA MET A 385 -17.63 -16.08 -5.28
C MET A 385 -16.84 -15.67 -4.03
N TYR A 386 -15.60 -15.23 -4.22
CA TYR A 386 -14.66 -14.90 -3.15
C TYR A 386 -14.06 -13.50 -3.35
N PRO A 387 -14.87 -12.43 -3.26
CA PRO A 387 -14.41 -11.06 -3.52
C PRO A 387 -13.30 -10.59 -2.56
N GLN A 388 -13.22 -11.18 -1.36
CA GLN A 388 -12.13 -10.89 -0.40
C GLN A 388 -10.75 -11.36 -0.88
N GLU A 389 -10.71 -12.28 -1.85
CA GLU A 389 -9.46 -12.78 -2.44
C GLU A 389 -8.93 -11.86 -3.55
N PHE A 390 -9.75 -10.94 -4.05
CA PHE A 390 -9.42 -10.13 -5.23
C PHE A 390 -8.13 -9.34 -5.04
N PHE A 391 -8.02 -8.58 -3.95
CA PHE A 391 -6.86 -7.75 -3.68
C PHE A 391 -5.65 -8.58 -3.22
N ALA A 392 -5.85 -9.51 -2.28
CA ALA A 392 -4.77 -10.36 -1.79
C ALA A 392 -4.15 -11.23 -2.90
N SER A 393 -4.96 -11.84 -3.75
CA SER A 393 -4.47 -12.72 -4.81
C SER A 393 -3.69 -11.96 -5.89
N ILE A 394 -4.20 -10.81 -6.36
CA ILE A 394 -3.50 -10.00 -7.38
C ILE A 394 -2.20 -9.42 -6.81
N SER A 395 -2.14 -9.16 -5.49
CA SER A 395 -0.92 -8.67 -4.83
C SER A 395 0.29 -9.59 -5.06
N ASN A 396 0.09 -10.90 -5.19
CA ASN A 396 1.18 -11.83 -5.50
C ASN A 396 1.89 -11.47 -6.80
N GLN A 397 1.16 -11.06 -7.85
CA GLN A 397 1.77 -10.61 -9.11
C GLN A 397 2.39 -9.23 -8.96
N TRP A 398 1.65 -8.31 -8.33
CA TRP A 398 2.11 -6.94 -8.08
C TRP A 398 3.47 -6.91 -7.40
N PHE A 399 3.66 -7.70 -6.34
CA PHE A 399 4.92 -7.76 -5.60
C PHE A 399 5.98 -8.66 -6.23
N SER A 400 5.59 -9.69 -6.98
CA SER A 400 6.54 -10.51 -7.73
C SER A 400 7.29 -9.66 -8.76
N ASP A 401 6.55 -8.94 -9.61
CA ASP A 401 7.11 -7.99 -10.58
C ASP A 401 6.01 -7.04 -11.06
N THR A 402 5.98 -5.82 -10.53
CA THR A 402 4.92 -4.85 -10.86
C THR A 402 4.95 -4.43 -12.33
N LEU A 403 6.14 -4.27 -12.91
CA LEU A 403 6.27 -3.94 -14.34
C LEU A 403 5.68 -5.06 -15.18
N HIS A 404 6.03 -6.31 -14.85
CA HIS A 404 5.50 -7.44 -15.57
C HIS A 404 3.97 -7.58 -15.42
N THR A 405 3.43 -7.17 -14.28
CA THR A 405 1.97 -7.07 -14.05
C THR A 405 1.32 -5.99 -14.94
N LEU A 406 1.98 -4.84 -15.13
CA LEU A 406 1.54 -3.81 -16.09
C LEU A 406 1.54 -4.36 -17.52
N GLU A 407 2.64 -5.00 -17.93
CA GLU A 407 2.79 -5.61 -19.27
C GLU A 407 1.70 -6.65 -19.56
N LEU A 408 1.35 -7.48 -18.57
CA LEU A 408 0.24 -8.41 -18.65
C LEU A 408 -1.09 -7.68 -18.89
N GLY A 409 -1.37 -6.64 -18.11
CA GLY A 409 -2.58 -5.82 -18.25
C GLY A 409 -2.71 -5.17 -19.63
N LEU A 410 -1.62 -4.59 -20.13
CA LEU A 410 -1.56 -3.96 -21.46
C LEU A 410 -1.71 -4.98 -22.59
N THR A 411 -1.01 -6.12 -22.50
CA THR A 411 -1.07 -7.20 -23.49
C THR A 411 -2.49 -7.74 -23.61
N ARG A 412 -3.19 -7.91 -22.49
CA ARG A 412 -4.58 -8.36 -22.46
C ARG A 412 -5.55 -7.34 -23.00
N PHE A 413 -5.33 -6.06 -22.68
CA PHE A 413 -6.11 -4.97 -23.26
C PHE A 413 -6.04 -4.98 -24.79
N SER A 414 -4.84 -5.12 -25.35
CA SER A 414 -4.64 -5.25 -26.81
C SER A 414 -5.29 -6.49 -27.43
N ASN A 415 -5.56 -7.53 -26.63
CA ASN A 415 -6.26 -8.74 -27.05
C ASN A 415 -7.77 -8.72 -26.76
N GLY A 416 -8.33 -7.58 -26.34
CA GLY A 416 -9.76 -7.40 -26.12
C GLY A 416 -10.26 -7.71 -24.71
N TYR A 417 -9.37 -8.03 -23.76
CA TYR A 417 -9.70 -8.15 -22.34
C TYR A 417 -9.37 -6.83 -21.64
N THR A 418 -10.37 -5.97 -21.47
CA THR A 418 -10.17 -4.58 -21.04
C THR A 418 -9.96 -4.41 -19.53
N GLU A 419 -10.43 -5.35 -18.71
CA GLU A 419 -10.45 -5.17 -17.25
C GLU A 419 -9.11 -5.32 -16.51
N PRO A 420 -8.15 -6.18 -16.91
CA PRO A 420 -6.89 -6.35 -16.19
C PRO A 420 -6.11 -5.05 -15.97
N ILE A 421 -6.09 -4.13 -16.94
CA ILE A 421 -5.40 -2.84 -16.76
C ILE A 421 -6.11 -1.93 -15.75
N ASN A 422 -7.44 -2.00 -15.63
CA ASN A 422 -8.18 -1.25 -14.61
C ASN A 422 -7.84 -1.74 -13.20
N GLN A 423 -7.61 -3.05 -13.05
CA GLN A 423 -7.15 -3.66 -11.79
C GLN A 423 -5.72 -3.22 -11.46
N PHE A 424 -4.83 -3.15 -12.45
CA PHE A 424 -3.49 -2.63 -12.27
C PHE A 424 -3.52 -1.17 -11.76
N LEU A 425 -4.31 -0.32 -12.41
CA LEU A 425 -4.44 1.09 -12.00
C LEU A 425 -5.06 1.24 -10.60
N PHE A 426 -5.97 0.34 -10.21
CA PHE A 426 -6.49 0.31 -8.84
C PHE A 426 -5.38 0.02 -7.81
N PHE A 427 -4.52 -0.97 -8.05
CA PHE A 427 -3.36 -1.22 -7.18
C PHE A 427 -2.39 -0.03 -7.15
N ALA A 428 -2.08 0.54 -8.31
CA ALA A 428 -1.23 1.72 -8.40
C ALA A 428 -1.81 2.88 -7.58
N ASP A 429 -3.13 3.03 -7.56
CA ASP A 429 -3.83 4.05 -6.77
C ASP A 429 -3.75 3.77 -5.26
N ILE A 430 -4.02 2.54 -4.82
CA ILE A 430 -3.89 2.15 -3.41
C ILE A 430 -2.46 2.41 -2.90
N TYR A 431 -1.45 1.94 -3.64
CA TYR A 431 -0.04 2.12 -3.26
C TYR A 431 0.51 3.52 -3.46
N SER A 432 -0.22 4.41 -4.12
CA SER A 432 0.09 5.84 -4.15
C SER A 432 -0.43 6.61 -2.94
N ALA A 433 -1.36 6.02 -2.17
CA ALA A 433 -2.11 6.68 -1.11
C ALA A 433 -2.70 8.05 -1.53
N GLY A 434 -3.13 8.17 -2.80
CA GLY A 434 -3.68 9.40 -3.39
C GLY A 434 -2.62 10.43 -3.83
N GLY A 435 -1.33 10.12 -3.71
CA GLY A 435 -0.23 10.98 -4.16
C GLY A 435 0.03 10.94 -5.67
N ASN A 436 1.11 11.62 -6.07
CA ASN A 436 1.61 11.70 -7.46
C ASN A 436 2.73 10.70 -7.75
N GLN A 437 2.90 9.70 -6.89
CA GLN A 437 3.87 8.62 -7.04
C GLN A 437 3.23 7.32 -6.57
N THR A 438 3.56 6.21 -7.23
CA THR A 438 3.22 4.85 -6.78
C THR A 438 4.50 4.02 -6.62
N LEU A 439 4.37 2.77 -6.19
CA LEU A 439 5.49 1.89 -5.87
C LEU A 439 5.47 0.67 -6.77
N PHE A 440 6.55 0.45 -7.51
CA PHE A 440 6.78 -0.81 -8.23
C PHE A 440 7.70 -1.69 -7.40
N TYR A 441 7.36 -2.97 -7.31
CA TYR A 441 8.06 -3.96 -6.52
C TYR A 441 8.63 -5.07 -7.41
N THR A 442 9.69 -5.68 -6.92
CA THR A 442 10.19 -6.97 -7.41
C THR A 442 10.50 -7.88 -6.23
N LEU A 443 10.19 -9.16 -6.34
CA LEU A 443 10.51 -10.17 -5.35
C LEU A 443 11.17 -11.37 -6.04
N ASP A 444 12.40 -11.69 -5.64
CA ASP A 444 13.13 -12.81 -6.21
C ASP A 444 12.88 -14.15 -5.48
N VAL A 445 13.54 -15.21 -5.96
CA VAL A 445 13.47 -16.57 -5.41
C VAL A 445 14.22 -16.72 -4.09
N GLU A 446 15.03 -15.74 -3.69
CA GLU A 446 15.73 -15.71 -2.42
C GLU A 446 14.96 -14.94 -1.35
N GLY A 447 13.78 -14.41 -1.68
CA GLY A 447 12.94 -13.63 -0.78
C GLY A 447 13.32 -12.15 -0.71
N ASN A 448 14.22 -11.68 -1.57
CA ASN A 448 14.63 -10.27 -1.57
C ASN A 448 13.57 -9.42 -2.25
N ILE A 449 12.96 -8.51 -1.49
CA ILE A 449 12.02 -7.51 -2.00
C ILE A 449 12.75 -6.20 -2.28
N THR A 450 12.48 -5.59 -3.43
CA THR A 450 12.93 -4.21 -3.73
C THR A 450 11.77 -3.37 -4.22
N LYS A 451 11.87 -2.04 -4.03
CA LYS A 451 10.89 -1.09 -4.54
C LYS A 451 11.53 0.04 -5.35
N THR A 452 10.77 0.53 -6.33
CA THR A 452 11.08 1.72 -7.13
C THR A 452 9.90 2.69 -7.06
N ILE A 453 10.19 3.97 -6.82
CA ILE A 453 9.18 5.04 -6.81
C ILE A 453 8.87 5.45 -8.24
N ILE A 454 7.60 5.39 -8.62
CA ILE A 454 7.11 5.65 -9.97
C ILE A 454 6.29 6.94 -9.99
N PRO A 455 6.77 8.01 -10.66
CA PRO A 455 5.96 9.21 -10.89
C PRO A 455 4.71 8.89 -11.70
N LEU A 456 3.60 9.51 -11.33
CA LEU A 456 2.32 9.41 -12.03
C LEU A 456 1.62 10.76 -12.13
N THR A 457 0.66 10.87 -13.04
CA THR A 457 -0.25 12.01 -13.14
C THR A 457 -1.69 11.56 -13.03
N ARG A 458 -2.56 12.50 -12.63
CA ARG A 458 -3.99 12.28 -12.48
C ARG A 458 -4.80 13.22 -13.37
N ASP A 459 -5.99 12.79 -13.75
CA ASP A 459 -6.98 13.67 -14.38
C ASP A 459 -7.68 14.58 -13.36
N ALA A 460 -8.59 15.43 -13.83
CA ALA A 460 -9.34 16.36 -12.97
C ALA A 460 -10.27 15.67 -11.96
N ASN A 461 -10.61 14.39 -12.18
CA ASN A 461 -11.43 13.58 -11.27
C ASN A 461 -10.57 12.77 -10.29
N GLY A 462 -9.24 12.87 -10.39
CA GLY A 462 -8.30 12.16 -9.52
C GLY A 462 -7.87 10.78 -10.02
N HIS A 463 -8.27 10.34 -11.22
CA HIS A 463 -7.87 9.03 -11.75
C HIS A 463 -6.46 9.08 -12.34
N ILE A 464 -5.68 8.01 -12.14
CA ILE A 464 -4.33 7.90 -12.72
C ILE A 464 -4.43 7.82 -14.25
N ASN A 465 -3.92 8.84 -14.95
CA ASN A 465 -3.96 8.92 -16.41
C ASN A 465 -2.58 8.77 -17.07
N SER A 466 -1.49 8.81 -16.30
CA SER A 466 -0.19 8.36 -16.80
C SER A 466 0.76 7.94 -15.69
N LEU A 467 1.72 7.09 -16.03
CA LEU A 467 2.84 6.67 -15.17
C LEU A 467 4.14 6.63 -15.97
N TYR A 468 5.27 6.88 -15.30
CA TYR A 468 6.58 6.98 -15.95
C TYR A 468 7.57 5.98 -15.35
N PHE A 469 7.97 4.99 -16.15
CA PHE A 469 8.95 3.99 -15.73
C PHE A 469 9.95 3.69 -16.84
N ASN A 470 11.23 3.60 -16.47
CA ASN A 470 12.35 3.29 -17.37
C ASN A 470 12.22 3.99 -18.72
N ARG A 471 12.03 5.32 -18.67
CA ARG A 471 11.96 6.22 -19.83
C ARG A 471 10.74 6.06 -20.73
N THR A 472 9.81 5.21 -20.36
CA THR A 472 8.54 5.03 -21.04
C THR A 472 7.44 5.70 -20.22
N ARG A 473 6.73 6.65 -20.84
CA ARG A 473 5.48 7.17 -20.29
C ARG A 473 4.34 6.31 -20.81
N TYR A 474 3.59 5.71 -19.90
CA TYR A 474 2.36 4.99 -20.21
C TYR A 474 1.21 5.95 -19.96
N CYS A 475 0.47 6.30 -21.02
CA CYS A 475 -0.66 7.21 -20.96
C CYS A 475 -1.96 6.46 -21.20
N PHE A 476 -2.98 6.76 -20.39
CA PHE A 476 -4.28 6.11 -20.44
C PHE A 476 -5.35 7.14 -20.81
N THR A 477 -6.18 6.78 -21.78
CA THR A 477 -7.44 7.48 -22.06
C THR A 477 -8.51 6.83 -21.20
N LEU A 478 -9.20 7.62 -20.37
CA LEU A 478 -10.15 7.12 -19.39
C LEU A 478 -11.59 7.54 -19.72
N ASP A 479 -12.55 6.74 -19.29
CA ASP A 479 -13.95 7.16 -19.18
C ASP A 479 -14.21 8.00 -17.91
N GLN A 480 -15.47 8.36 -17.65
CA GLN A 480 -15.83 9.16 -16.48
C GLN A 480 -15.65 8.42 -15.15
N GLN A 481 -15.62 7.09 -15.17
CA GLN A 481 -15.46 6.21 -14.02
C GLN A 481 -13.99 5.81 -13.80
N GLY A 482 -13.07 6.31 -14.63
CA GLY A 482 -11.65 5.99 -14.57
C GLY A 482 -11.27 4.66 -15.20
N ASN A 483 -12.13 4.05 -16.03
CA ASN A 483 -11.77 2.85 -16.79
C ASN A 483 -11.02 3.21 -18.06
N VAL A 484 -10.05 2.39 -18.43
CA VAL A 484 -9.21 2.58 -19.61
C VAL A 484 -10.02 2.30 -20.89
N LEU A 485 -10.09 3.30 -21.76
CA LEU A 485 -10.63 3.22 -23.12
C LEU A 485 -9.53 2.97 -24.17
N GLY A 486 -8.28 3.28 -23.83
CA GLY A 486 -7.12 3.05 -24.66
C GLY A 486 -5.85 3.49 -23.96
N PHE A 487 -4.70 3.00 -24.43
CA PHE A 487 -3.40 3.38 -23.90
C PHE A 487 -2.40 3.70 -25.02
N ASN A 488 -1.36 4.43 -24.66
CA ASN A 488 -0.18 4.65 -25.48
C ASN A 488 1.06 4.46 -24.61
N SER A 489 1.99 3.63 -25.06
CA SER A 489 3.33 3.49 -24.50
C SER A 489 4.32 3.74 -25.63
N THR A 490 4.93 4.92 -25.65
CA THR A 490 5.93 5.24 -26.66
C THR A 490 7.31 5.18 -26.00
N PRO A 491 8.15 4.18 -26.32
CA PRO A 491 9.58 4.32 -26.13
C PRO A 491 10.02 5.55 -26.93
N CYS A 492 10.50 6.59 -26.25
CA CYS A 492 10.96 7.79 -26.94
C CYS A 492 12.45 7.63 -27.28
N SER A 493 12.81 7.82 -28.54
CA SER A 493 14.20 7.85 -29.02
C SER A 493 14.36 8.95 -30.07
N VAL A 494 15.55 9.55 -30.17
CA VAL A 494 15.81 10.59 -31.17
C VAL A 494 15.62 10.04 -32.58
N SER A 495 15.91 8.77 -32.82
CA SER A 495 15.63 8.08 -34.08
C SER A 495 14.16 8.15 -34.50
N SER A 496 13.21 8.23 -33.55
CA SER A 496 11.78 8.33 -33.87
C SER A 496 11.40 9.63 -34.60
N ILE A 497 12.25 10.65 -34.57
CA ILE A 497 12.03 11.96 -35.19
C ILE A 497 12.07 11.89 -36.72
N GLU A 498 12.72 10.90 -37.32
CA GLU A 498 12.71 10.71 -38.79
C GLU A 498 11.27 10.65 -39.30
N SER A 499 10.50 9.66 -38.83
CA SER A 499 9.10 9.49 -39.23
C SER A 499 8.15 10.55 -38.65
N LYS A 500 8.50 11.17 -37.52
CA LYS A 500 7.61 12.05 -36.75
C LYS A 500 7.81 13.53 -37.01
N LEU A 501 8.93 13.95 -37.60
CA LEU A 501 9.26 15.34 -37.89
C LEU A 501 9.70 15.53 -39.34
N VAL A 502 10.69 14.77 -39.79
CA VAL A 502 11.28 14.93 -41.14
C VAL A 502 10.27 14.48 -42.19
N ASP A 503 9.77 13.26 -42.06
CA ASP A 503 8.78 12.66 -42.96
C ASP A 503 7.33 12.85 -42.51
N ALA A 504 7.11 13.71 -41.52
CA ALA A 504 5.79 13.92 -40.94
C ALA A 504 4.77 14.36 -42.00
N PRO A 505 3.52 13.88 -41.95
CA PRO A 505 2.44 14.40 -42.80
C PRO A 505 2.22 15.90 -42.60
N VAL A 506 1.55 16.55 -43.56
CA VAL A 506 1.15 17.97 -43.45
C VAL A 506 0.40 18.22 -42.15
N ASP A 507 0.69 19.35 -41.48
CA ASP A 507 0.03 19.81 -40.26
C ASP A 507 0.19 18.85 -39.04
N LYS A 508 1.33 18.15 -38.95
CA LYS A 508 1.65 17.23 -37.83
C LYS A 508 2.78 17.69 -36.93
N VAL A 509 3.54 18.69 -37.33
CA VAL A 509 4.63 19.25 -36.54
C VAL A 509 4.35 20.71 -36.22
N TYR A 510 4.64 21.09 -34.97
CA TYR A 510 4.54 22.43 -34.46
C TYR A 510 5.93 22.88 -34.04
N PHE A 511 6.50 23.83 -34.76
CA PHE A 511 7.72 24.51 -34.37
C PHE A 511 7.33 25.69 -33.48
N LEU A 512 7.73 25.62 -32.21
CA LEU A 512 7.49 26.68 -31.24
C LEU A 512 8.80 27.39 -30.94
N TYR A 513 8.76 28.71 -31.03
CA TYR A 513 9.87 29.59 -30.74
C TYR A 513 9.56 30.49 -29.54
N ALA A 514 10.58 31.00 -28.87
CA ALA A 514 10.39 32.10 -27.94
C ALA A 514 9.89 33.34 -28.70
N ASP A 515 8.90 34.04 -28.15
CA ASP A 515 8.37 35.27 -28.72
C ASP A 515 9.39 36.42 -28.59
N PRO A 516 9.83 37.02 -29.71
CA PRO A 516 10.79 38.13 -29.72
C PRO A 516 10.39 39.33 -28.85
N VAL A 517 9.10 39.52 -28.56
CA VAL A 517 8.61 40.59 -27.68
C VAL A 517 9.14 40.47 -26.25
N PHE A 518 9.49 39.25 -25.82
CA PHE A 518 9.99 38.97 -24.46
C PHE A 518 11.49 38.66 -24.42
N MET A 519 12.15 38.63 -25.58
CA MET A 519 13.59 38.42 -25.65
C MET A 519 14.34 39.67 -25.17
N THR A 520 15.24 39.48 -24.22
CA THR A 520 16.08 40.55 -23.66
C THR A 520 17.48 40.60 -24.29
N ARG A 521 17.84 39.57 -25.08
CA ARG A 521 19.12 39.42 -25.78
C ARG A 521 18.86 39.24 -27.28
N PRO A 522 19.44 40.07 -28.16
CA PRO A 522 19.26 39.92 -29.61
C PRO A 522 19.80 38.58 -30.14
N GLU A 523 20.74 37.97 -29.41
CA GLU A 523 21.32 36.68 -29.77
C GLU A 523 20.32 35.51 -29.65
N ALA A 524 19.20 35.68 -28.95
CA ALA A 524 18.13 34.67 -28.91
C ALA A 524 17.47 34.44 -30.30
N ALA A 525 17.71 35.32 -31.28
CA ALA A 525 17.31 35.07 -32.68
C ALA A 525 17.99 33.82 -33.27
N TYR A 526 19.16 33.42 -32.76
CA TYR A 526 19.84 32.21 -33.22
C TYR A 526 19.12 30.92 -32.79
N ASP A 527 18.30 30.96 -31.73
CA ASP A 527 17.41 29.85 -31.38
C ASP A 527 16.36 29.62 -32.50
N MET A 528 15.81 30.71 -33.05
CA MET A 528 14.92 30.63 -34.21
C MET A 528 15.63 30.18 -35.48
N ILE A 529 16.90 30.58 -35.68
CA ILE A 529 17.70 30.11 -36.82
C ILE A 529 17.88 28.59 -36.75
N SER A 530 18.22 28.06 -35.57
CA SER A 530 18.32 26.61 -35.35
C SER A 530 17.04 25.88 -35.74
N GLY A 531 15.88 26.35 -35.24
CA GLY A 531 14.62 25.72 -35.61
C GLY A 531 14.18 25.96 -37.07
N GLY A 532 14.58 27.07 -37.68
CA GLY A 532 14.40 27.31 -39.11
C GLY A 532 15.22 26.34 -39.98
N ILE A 533 16.44 26.00 -39.55
CA ILE A 533 17.26 24.96 -40.20
C ILE A 533 16.52 23.63 -40.17
N VAL A 534 16.01 23.22 -39.00
CA VAL A 534 15.28 21.95 -38.83
C VAL A 534 13.93 21.95 -39.55
N TYR A 535 13.18 23.06 -39.54
CA TYR A 535 11.94 23.22 -40.30
C TYR A 535 12.18 23.03 -41.80
N GLY A 536 13.31 23.53 -42.31
CA GLY A 536 13.71 23.37 -43.71
C GLY A 536 13.97 21.92 -44.13
N LEU A 537 14.09 20.98 -43.18
CA LEU A 537 14.25 19.55 -43.44
C LEU A 537 12.92 18.81 -43.57
N CYS A 538 11.79 19.39 -43.13
CA CYS A 538 10.50 18.74 -43.21
C CYS A 538 10.07 18.51 -44.67
N ALA A 539 9.68 17.28 -45.00
CA ALA A 539 9.20 16.88 -46.32
C ALA A 539 7.86 17.56 -46.69
N ASN A 540 7.09 17.97 -45.68
CA ASN A 540 5.77 18.58 -45.82
C ASN A 540 5.67 19.90 -45.05
N ILE A 541 4.70 20.74 -45.41
CA ILE A 541 4.44 22.01 -44.71
C ILE A 541 3.97 21.71 -43.28
N GLN A 542 4.58 22.40 -42.31
CA GLN A 542 4.29 22.30 -40.89
C GLN A 542 3.96 23.66 -40.27
N HIS A 543 3.45 23.65 -39.04
CA HIS A 543 3.09 24.86 -38.32
C HIS A 543 4.31 25.50 -37.66
N GLN A 544 4.32 26.85 -37.64
CA GLN A 544 5.31 27.65 -36.93
C GLN A 544 4.60 28.71 -36.09
N GLY A 545 5.05 28.91 -34.86
CA GLY A 545 4.47 29.89 -33.94
C GLY A 545 5.40 30.24 -32.80
N PHE A 546 4.95 31.16 -31.96
CA PHE A 546 5.66 31.58 -30.77
C PHE A 546 5.03 30.98 -29.53
N ASN A 547 5.74 31.03 -28.40
CA ASN A 547 5.21 30.66 -27.09
C ASN A 547 4.10 31.60 -26.55
N THR A 548 3.65 32.56 -27.36
CA THR A 548 2.47 33.39 -27.15
C THR A 548 1.39 33.18 -28.21
N THR A 549 1.60 32.24 -29.14
CA THR A 549 0.59 31.89 -30.14
C THR A 549 -0.66 31.41 -29.43
N LYS A 550 -1.76 32.09 -29.73
CA LYS A 550 -3.05 31.87 -29.08
C LYS A 550 -3.47 30.40 -29.19
N ASP A 551 -3.99 29.87 -28.09
CA ASP A 551 -4.57 28.52 -27.98
C ASP A 551 -3.58 27.36 -28.07
N TRP A 552 -2.29 27.59 -28.32
CA TRP A 552 -1.26 26.52 -28.40
C TRP A 552 -0.69 26.13 -27.04
N LEU A 553 -0.62 27.09 -26.12
CA LEU A 553 -0.06 26.91 -24.78
C LEU A 553 -1.08 27.29 -23.73
N LEU A 554 -0.97 26.64 -22.57
CA LEU A 554 -1.63 27.05 -21.33
C LEU A 554 -0.80 28.17 -20.67
N ASP A 555 -1.41 28.90 -19.74
CA ASP A 555 -0.74 29.96 -18.96
C ASP A 555 0.50 29.44 -18.19
N THR A 556 0.56 28.14 -17.94
CA THR A 556 1.70 27.47 -17.30
C THR A 556 2.91 27.31 -18.23
N GLY A 557 2.76 27.49 -19.54
CA GLY A 557 3.78 27.17 -20.54
C GLY A 557 3.67 25.74 -21.10
N ALA A 558 2.78 24.91 -20.58
CA ALA A 558 2.48 23.57 -21.11
C ALA A 558 1.77 23.63 -22.47
N ILE A 559 1.92 22.58 -23.29
CA ILE A 559 1.12 22.44 -24.52
C ILE A 559 -0.36 22.28 -24.19
N ASN A 560 -1.19 23.06 -24.87
CA ASN A 560 -2.63 22.89 -24.81
C ASN A 560 -3.04 21.66 -25.63
N ALA A 561 -3.14 20.51 -24.96
CA ALA A 561 -3.49 19.23 -25.56
C ALA A 561 -4.90 19.19 -26.20
N THR A 562 -5.76 20.18 -25.92
CA THR A 562 -7.06 20.29 -26.61
C THR A 562 -6.92 20.82 -28.04
N THR A 563 -5.88 21.62 -28.30
CA THR A 563 -5.56 22.20 -29.60
C THR A 563 -4.53 21.36 -30.36
N ILE A 564 -3.43 20.99 -29.68
CA ILE A 564 -2.32 20.24 -30.27
C ILE A 564 -2.34 18.81 -29.75
N ARG A 565 -2.70 17.86 -30.61
CA ARG A 565 -2.82 16.44 -30.27
C ARG A 565 -2.32 15.54 -31.39
N ASN A 566 -1.73 14.41 -31.02
CA ASN A 566 -1.16 13.43 -31.96
C ASN A 566 -0.17 14.12 -32.91
N ALA A 567 0.69 14.96 -32.36
CA ALA A 567 1.60 15.83 -33.09
C ALA A 567 3.03 15.77 -32.54
N THR A 568 3.97 16.28 -33.32
CA THR A 568 5.34 16.53 -32.88
C THR A 568 5.51 18.01 -32.57
N ILE A 569 6.12 18.33 -31.44
CA ILE A 569 6.40 19.69 -31.01
C ILE A 569 7.91 19.86 -30.95
N ALA A 570 8.45 20.69 -31.83
CA ALA A 570 9.87 21.01 -31.88
C ALA A 570 10.10 22.39 -31.24
N MET A 571 10.94 22.44 -30.21
CA MET A 571 11.27 23.68 -29.47
C MET A 571 12.77 23.93 -29.49
N PHE A 572 13.13 25.21 -29.59
CA PHE A 572 14.51 25.67 -29.75
C PHE A 572 14.81 26.79 -28.77
N GLY A 573 15.98 26.73 -28.13
CA GLY A 573 16.40 27.64 -27.06
C GLY A 573 16.09 27.12 -25.66
N GLY A 574 16.95 27.44 -24.68
CA GLY A 574 16.92 26.85 -23.33
C GLY A 574 15.82 27.40 -22.42
N THR A 575 15.88 27.03 -21.13
CA THR A 575 14.83 27.40 -20.15
C THR A 575 14.72 28.91 -19.90
N PHE A 576 15.77 29.68 -20.18
CA PHE A 576 15.77 31.12 -19.94
C PHE A 576 14.92 31.92 -20.96
N PRO A 577 15.14 31.79 -22.29
CA PRO A 577 14.34 32.52 -23.27
C PRO A 577 12.98 31.86 -23.56
N HIS A 578 12.83 30.54 -23.37
CA HIS A 578 11.68 29.79 -23.85
C HIS A 578 10.81 29.24 -22.72
N ALA A 579 9.71 29.93 -22.40
CA ALA A 579 8.85 29.59 -21.27
C ALA A 579 8.33 28.14 -21.27
N SER A 580 8.00 27.58 -22.44
CA SER A 580 7.58 26.17 -22.53
C SER A 580 8.72 25.18 -22.29
N VAL A 581 9.94 25.48 -22.73
CA VAL A 581 11.10 24.63 -22.43
C VAL A 581 11.36 24.64 -20.93
N ARG A 582 11.29 25.81 -20.28
CA ARG A 582 11.34 25.92 -18.81
C ARG A 582 10.28 25.05 -18.13
N PHE A 583 9.03 25.13 -18.59
CA PHE A 583 7.96 24.32 -18.02
C PHE A 583 8.30 22.82 -18.06
N TYR A 584 8.73 22.31 -19.21
CA TYR A 584 9.01 20.88 -19.36
C TYR A 584 10.30 20.41 -18.67
N VAL A 585 11.33 21.27 -18.63
CA VAL A 585 12.63 20.94 -18.03
C VAL A 585 12.60 21.11 -16.51
N GLU A 586 12.08 22.23 -16.02
CA GLU A 586 12.15 22.66 -14.61
C GLU A 586 10.85 22.42 -13.83
N ASP A 587 9.69 22.82 -14.38
CA ASP A 587 8.43 22.81 -13.60
C ASP A 587 7.77 21.41 -13.56
N ALA A 588 7.71 20.74 -14.71
CA ALA A 588 7.07 19.43 -14.89
C ALA A 588 8.07 18.27 -14.83
N GLU A 589 9.37 18.57 -14.96
CA GLU A 589 10.47 17.61 -14.91
C GLU A 589 10.32 16.41 -15.88
N LEU A 590 9.80 16.65 -17.09
CA LEU A 590 9.48 15.59 -18.05
C LEU A 590 10.59 15.27 -19.04
N THR A 591 11.55 16.18 -19.25
CA THR A 591 12.66 15.97 -20.19
C THR A 591 13.69 14.97 -19.65
N PRO A 592 14.39 14.19 -20.49
CA PRO A 592 15.43 13.25 -20.04
C PRO A 592 16.58 13.91 -19.28
N ILE A 593 16.95 15.12 -19.68
CA ILE A 593 18.01 15.94 -19.09
C ILE A 593 17.42 17.21 -18.50
N LYS A 594 17.97 17.67 -17.38
CA LYS A 594 17.75 19.02 -16.88
C LYS A 594 19.05 19.81 -16.80
N GLU A 595 18.87 21.12 -16.77
CA GLU A 595 19.94 22.09 -16.61
C GLU A 595 20.24 22.31 -15.12
N GLY A 596 21.50 22.64 -14.81
CA GLY A 596 21.91 23.11 -13.50
C GLY A 596 23.09 24.05 -13.62
N TRP A 597 23.19 25.01 -12.71
CA TRP A 597 24.27 25.99 -12.73
C TRP A 597 24.63 26.50 -11.34
N ASN A 598 25.82 27.08 -11.25
CA ASN A 598 26.27 27.89 -10.12
C ASN A 598 27.01 29.13 -10.65
N SER A 599 27.71 29.86 -9.78
CA SER A 599 28.44 31.07 -10.17
C SER A 599 29.62 30.84 -11.13
N THR A 600 30.04 29.60 -11.35
CA THR A 600 31.25 29.25 -12.12
C THR A 600 30.99 28.30 -13.28
N HIS A 601 29.95 27.46 -13.19
CA HIS A 601 29.69 26.40 -14.16
C HIS A 601 28.20 26.28 -14.47
N PHE A 602 27.96 25.81 -15.69
CA PHE A 602 26.74 25.18 -16.13
C PHE A 602 26.96 23.67 -16.24
N TRP A 603 25.91 22.87 -16.11
CA TRP A 603 25.95 21.43 -16.36
C TRP A 603 24.59 20.90 -16.81
N PHE A 604 24.64 19.77 -17.50
CA PHE A 604 23.51 18.90 -17.75
C PHE A 604 23.53 17.76 -16.73
N GLU A 605 22.36 17.44 -16.17
CA GLU A 605 22.18 16.31 -15.26
C GLU A 605 20.97 15.46 -15.66
N ASN A 606 21.09 14.16 -15.48
CA ASN A 606 19.97 13.26 -15.71
C ASN A 606 18.97 13.31 -14.53
N ARG A 607 17.79 12.72 -14.71
CA ARG A 607 16.73 12.71 -13.68
C ARG A 607 17.06 11.91 -12.41
N THR A 608 18.19 11.19 -12.39
CA THR A 608 18.71 10.56 -11.15
C THR A 608 19.68 11.47 -10.39
N GLY A 609 19.89 12.72 -10.85
CA GLY A 609 20.79 13.69 -10.22
C GLY A 609 22.26 13.53 -10.60
N ASN A 610 22.58 12.66 -11.57
CA ASN A 610 23.95 12.48 -12.03
C ASN A 610 24.28 13.54 -13.08
N ARG A 611 25.34 14.32 -12.84
CA ARG A 611 25.89 15.26 -13.84
C ARG A 611 26.54 14.51 -14.97
N VAL A 612 26.12 14.77 -16.20
CA VAL A 612 26.56 14.06 -17.41
C VAL A 612 27.44 14.91 -18.33
N ALA A 613 27.41 16.24 -18.17
CA ALA A 613 28.33 17.17 -18.84
C ALA A 613 28.42 18.47 -18.02
N SER A 614 29.59 19.12 -17.94
CA SER A 614 29.73 20.45 -17.32
C SER A 614 30.72 21.35 -18.06
N LEU A 615 30.40 22.64 -18.16
CA LEU A 615 31.20 23.67 -18.82
C LEU A 615 31.27 24.92 -17.94
N SER A 616 32.40 25.62 -17.95
CA SER A 616 32.57 26.83 -17.14
C SER A 616 31.93 28.05 -17.82
N TRP A 617 31.38 28.99 -17.04
CA TRP A 617 30.85 30.24 -17.60
C TRP A 617 31.92 31.08 -18.27
N ALA A 618 33.18 30.98 -17.81
CA ALA A 618 34.31 31.66 -18.45
C ALA A 618 34.59 31.12 -19.85
N THR A 619 34.45 29.81 -20.03
CA THR A 619 34.58 29.12 -21.32
C THR A 619 33.47 29.56 -22.28
N VAL A 620 32.21 29.49 -21.85
CA VAL A 620 31.05 29.94 -22.67
C VAL A 620 31.18 31.42 -23.04
N ALA A 621 31.58 32.28 -22.09
CA ALA A 621 31.74 33.72 -22.31
C ALA A 621 32.90 34.08 -23.27
N ALA A 622 33.88 33.20 -23.46
CA ALA A 622 34.93 33.39 -24.46
C ALA A 622 34.37 33.35 -25.89
N GLY A 623 33.21 32.71 -26.09
CA GLY A 623 32.49 32.69 -27.37
C GLY A 623 32.99 31.67 -28.38
N HIS A 624 33.89 30.77 -27.97
CA HIS A 624 34.53 29.74 -28.80
C HIS A 624 34.19 28.31 -28.37
N GLU A 625 33.36 28.15 -27.34
CA GLU A 625 32.96 26.85 -26.80
C GLU A 625 31.52 26.93 -26.29
N ASP A 626 30.74 25.88 -26.52
CA ASP A 626 29.38 25.75 -25.98
C ASP A 626 28.97 24.28 -25.91
N PHE A 627 28.07 23.93 -24.99
CA PHE A 627 27.37 22.65 -25.04
C PHE A 627 25.98 22.83 -25.62
N PHE A 628 25.47 21.77 -26.22
CA PHE A 628 24.06 21.67 -26.54
C PHE A 628 23.53 20.26 -26.34
N VAL A 629 22.22 20.18 -26.16
CA VAL A 629 21.49 18.93 -26.04
C VAL A 629 20.44 18.83 -27.14
N ILE A 630 20.29 17.62 -27.67
CA ILE A 630 19.20 17.21 -28.54
C ILE A 630 18.47 16.11 -27.78
N GLU A 631 17.27 16.39 -27.30
CA GLU A 631 16.50 15.44 -26.48
C GLU A 631 15.05 15.30 -26.93
N VAL A 632 14.51 14.11 -26.70
CA VAL A 632 13.13 13.77 -27.01
C VAL A 632 12.42 13.14 -25.83
N PHE A 633 11.14 13.45 -25.71
CA PHE A 633 10.24 12.78 -24.78
C PHE A 633 8.83 12.76 -25.35
N THR A 634 7.93 12.03 -24.68
CA THR A 634 6.51 12.02 -25.02
C THR A 634 5.67 12.45 -23.84
N GLU A 635 4.65 13.25 -24.14
CA GLU A 635 3.58 13.56 -23.22
C GLU A 635 2.25 13.27 -23.89
N CYS A 636 1.47 12.35 -23.30
CA CYS A 636 0.23 11.84 -23.88
C CYS A 636 0.49 11.28 -25.29
N ASN A 637 -0.17 11.83 -26.31
CA ASN A 637 0.01 11.42 -27.70
C ASN A 637 0.94 12.35 -28.49
N ASN A 638 1.62 13.27 -27.81
CA ASN A 638 2.51 14.22 -28.44
C ASN A 638 3.98 13.79 -28.23
N THR A 639 4.79 13.97 -29.27
CA THR A 639 6.25 13.79 -29.21
C THR A 639 6.90 15.16 -29.15
N PHE A 640 7.91 15.32 -28.31
CA PHE A 640 8.64 16.56 -28.15
C PHE A 640 10.08 16.38 -28.60
N LEU A 641 10.60 17.33 -29.35
CA LEU A 641 12.02 17.46 -29.70
C LEU A 641 12.53 18.80 -29.20
N PHE A 642 13.50 18.78 -28.31
CA PHE A 642 14.17 19.97 -27.80
C PHE A 642 15.60 20.01 -28.35
N ILE A 643 15.99 21.18 -28.86
CA ILE A 643 17.38 21.47 -29.25
C ILE A 643 17.77 22.81 -28.64
N TYR A 644 18.69 22.79 -27.68
CA TYR A 644 19.15 24.02 -27.02
C TYR A 644 20.58 23.90 -26.48
N GLY A 645 21.27 25.05 -26.48
CA GLY A 645 22.61 25.21 -25.93
C GLY A 645 22.65 25.81 -24.53
N VAL A 646 23.86 25.91 -23.95
CA VAL A 646 24.09 26.72 -22.75
C VAL A 646 23.93 28.20 -23.06
N ASP A 647 24.43 28.63 -24.21
CA ASP A 647 24.11 29.91 -24.82
C ASP A 647 23.59 29.71 -26.27
N TRP A 648 23.30 30.83 -26.93
CA TRP A 648 22.75 30.84 -28.28
C TRP A 648 23.62 30.11 -29.33
N ARG A 649 24.94 30.03 -29.12
CA ARG A 649 25.86 29.33 -30.04
C ARG A 649 25.66 27.83 -29.99
N GLY A 650 25.47 27.26 -28.82
CA GLY A 650 25.14 25.85 -28.65
C GLY A 650 23.81 25.51 -29.35
N THR A 651 22.77 26.33 -29.18
CA THR A 651 21.49 26.09 -29.89
C THR A 651 21.69 26.10 -31.41
N TRP A 652 22.47 27.06 -31.91
CA TRP A 652 22.75 27.17 -33.34
C TRP A 652 23.58 25.98 -33.86
N ALA A 653 24.62 25.59 -33.13
CA ALA A 653 25.43 24.41 -33.38
C ALA A 653 24.56 23.14 -33.43
N GLY A 654 23.58 23.02 -32.53
CA GLY A 654 22.64 21.91 -32.51
C GLY A 654 21.80 21.79 -33.78
N GLY A 655 21.31 22.91 -34.33
CA GLY A 655 20.56 22.91 -35.59
C GLY A 655 21.44 22.51 -36.79
N ILE A 656 22.69 23.00 -36.82
CA ILE A 656 23.68 22.63 -37.86
C ILE A 656 24.00 21.14 -37.79
N TYR A 657 24.37 20.64 -36.60
CA TYR A 657 24.73 19.25 -36.41
C TYR A 657 23.56 18.30 -36.69
N PHE A 658 22.35 18.67 -36.29
CA PHE A 658 21.15 17.90 -36.59
C PHE A 658 20.97 17.75 -38.10
N LYS A 659 21.11 18.84 -38.86
CA LYS A 659 20.99 18.85 -40.33
C LYS A 659 22.11 18.10 -41.03
N GLU A 660 23.36 18.31 -40.63
CA GLU A 660 24.52 17.87 -41.41
C GLU A 660 24.99 16.46 -41.04
N VAL A 661 24.67 16.00 -39.83
CA VAL A 661 25.16 14.71 -39.31
C VAL A 661 24.02 13.79 -38.90
N MET A 662 23.12 14.27 -38.03
CA MET A 662 22.12 13.38 -37.44
C MET A 662 21.07 12.94 -38.44
N VAL A 663 20.51 13.84 -39.26
CA VAL A 663 19.39 13.53 -40.16
C VAL A 663 19.74 12.42 -41.17
N GLU A 664 20.99 12.33 -41.59
CA GLU A 664 21.46 11.29 -42.53
C GLU A 664 21.62 9.92 -41.85
N ASN A 665 21.68 9.87 -40.52
CA ASN A 665 21.96 8.67 -39.73
C ASN A 665 21.01 8.51 -38.53
N LEU A 666 19.77 9.01 -38.62
CA LEU A 666 18.83 9.07 -37.48
C LEU A 666 18.58 7.70 -36.84
N SER A 667 18.66 6.62 -37.62
CA SER A 667 18.53 5.24 -37.13
C SER A 667 19.52 4.89 -36.01
N ASP A 668 20.71 5.50 -36.01
CA ASP A 668 21.76 5.21 -35.04
C ASP A 668 21.51 5.92 -33.69
N TYR A 669 20.54 6.84 -33.65
CA TYR A 669 20.24 7.67 -32.49
C TYR A 669 19.11 7.07 -31.61
N GLU A 670 19.30 5.86 -31.10
CA GLU A 670 18.30 5.11 -30.32
C GLU A 670 18.04 5.63 -28.89
N LYS A 671 18.86 6.53 -28.37
CA LYS A 671 18.74 7.15 -27.04
C LYS A 671 17.77 8.33 -27.02
N GLN A 672 17.39 8.77 -25.81
CA GLN A 672 16.45 9.88 -25.61
C GLN A 672 17.11 11.24 -25.71
N TYR A 673 18.39 11.32 -25.34
CA TYR A 673 19.15 12.55 -25.49
C TYR A 673 20.58 12.29 -25.96
N TYR A 674 21.15 13.32 -26.57
CA TYR A 674 22.55 13.43 -26.94
C TYR A 674 23.05 14.82 -26.57
N ILE A 675 24.15 14.88 -25.83
CA ILE A 675 24.83 16.11 -25.45
C ILE A 675 26.14 16.19 -26.22
N TYR A 676 26.39 17.35 -26.80
CA TYR A 676 27.56 17.62 -27.61
C TYR A 676 28.34 18.82 -27.09
N HIS A 677 29.63 18.83 -27.41
CA HIS A 677 30.55 19.93 -27.23
C HIS A 677 30.95 20.50 -28.58
N TRP A 678 30.66 21.77 -28.78
CA TRP A 678 31.20 22.55 -29.87
C TRP A 678 32.44 23.31 -29.39
N VAL A 679 33.55 23.19 -30.12
CA VAL A 679 34.81 23.90 -29.86
C VAL A 679 35.34 24.49 -31.17
N ASP A 680 35.47 25.81 -31.24
CA ASP A 680 35.91 26.59 -32.40
C ASP A 680 37.43 26.45 -32.63
N ASP A 681 37.90 25.27 -33.06
CA ASP A 681 39.32 24.89 -32.97
C ASP A 681 40.24 25.53 -34.02
N SER A 682 39.83 25.57 -35.31
CA SER A 682 40.77 25.86 -36.42
C SER A 682 40.75 27.29 -36.95
N ASP A 683 39.58 27.92 -37.03
CA ASP A 683 39.41 29.24 -37.66
C ASP A 683 39.10 30.36 -36.64
N GLN A 684 38.64 29.99 -35.43
CA GLN A 684 38.34 30.91 -34.33
C GLN A 684 37.37 32.03 -34.77
N ASP A 685 36.45 31.70 -35.68
CA ASP A 685 35.53 32.64 -36.33
C ASP A 685 34.19 32.78 -35.58
N SER A 686 34.01 32.01 -34.51
CA SER A 686 32.82 31.91 -33.67
C SER A 686 31.57 31.43 -34.41
N ILE A 687 31.73 30.74 -35.54
CA ILE A 687 30.64 30.17 -36.35
C ILE A 687 30.67 28.66 -36.20
N PRO A 688 29.64 28.03 -35.60
CA PRO A 688 29.65 26.59 -35.42
C PRO A 688 29.66 25.81 -36.73
N GLN A 689 30.53 24.80 -36.82
CA GLN A 689 30.61 23.89 -37.96
C GLN A 689 30.52 22.43 -37.48
N SER A 690 29.89 21.54 -38.25
CA SER A 690 29.72 20.14 -37.82
C SER A 690 31.02 19.37 -37.49
N PRO A 691 32.19 19.61 -38.13
CA PRO A 691 33.44 18.94 -37.76
C PRO A 691 34.01 19.35 -36.39
N GLU A 692 33.56 20.49 -35.84
CA GLU A 692 33.97 21.05 -34.55
C GLU A 692 33.16 20.48 -33.37
N ILE A 693 32.21 19.59 -33.66
CA ILE A 693 31.22 19.11 -32.70
C ILE A 693 31.51 17.66 -32.34
N THR A 694 31.69 17.42 -31.03
CA THR A 694 31.98 16.09 -30.48
C THR A 694 30.92 15.67 -29.47
N MET A 695 30.52 14.40 -29.47
CA MET A 695 29.54 13.89 -28.51
C MET A 695 30.19 13.75 -27.13
N THR A 696 29.57 14.34 -26.11
CA THR A 696 30.03 14.28 -24.72
C THR A 696 29.29 13.18 -23.96
N SER A 697 27.98 13.04 -24.20
CA SER A 697 27.14 12.08 -23.49
C SER A 697 25.90 11.72 -24.31
N SER A 698 25.32 10.56 -24.03
CA SER A 698 24.03 10.13 -24.56
C SER A 698 23.34 9.24 -23.55
N GLY A 699 22.02 9.27 -23.47
CA GLY A 699 21.30 8.46 -22.49
C GLY A 699 19.96 7.99 -22.96
#